data_AF-A0A4Z0YPI6-F1
#
_entry.id   AF-A0A4Z0YPI6-F1
#
_cell.length_a   1.000
_cell.length_b   1.000
_cell.length_c   1.000
_cell.angle_alpha   90.00
_cell.angle_beta   90.00
_cell.angle_gamma   90.00
#
_symmetry.space_group_name_H-M   'P 1'
#
loop_
_entity.id
_entity.type
_entity.pdbx_description
1 polymer ?
#
loop_
_entity_poly.entity_id
_entity_poly.type
_entity_poly.pdbx_seq_one_letter_code
_entity_poly.pdbx_strand_id
1 'polypeptide(L)'
;MMEYIQTKTAYHQLAKDEEDQSSLPVKDQTRLLPSKKLTYLAIVVCFILTVTGSFVAGTFFSSGRGSRGEGSATTAPRIPVPQIDGKFVYSSAFSKEPPQDEGAGDKSEPVWDALIPNGLGYFRDHKLAPKISIPTVFHQLHCLYVIRRAYYSHSAELQGFDFGKNRTIHAAHCFDYLQQSITCAADSTVEPGEDDPNGFLGSGFPRQCRDFEAVKEYVEKWRVFNATGFLAAGLHHGQAHWILGRFGAKLFLLENDELQDTCLHRIKAHPLGSNGSHSSATMMLFSSSAVSAFSLLTLLSPVPVLATDLTAIVAGNASRLASGLAGEFAGLRPLLSAQATVSLRGDCKFDNLTSRWREWHSPNVAAVVQVATESDVQQVVRFASKYNIPFVARAGGHGATDSLANAQNSIQVDFRKMNQVKLTKSGKTATIAGGATVKQVIDGLEAVGKRAVTGICECVGLTAPILGGGHGWLQGQYGLAADQVVSARLVLSSGDLITVSAKSNPDLFWALKGAGHNFGLVTQWEYTVHDVKPTQWSYEIFIYSQDKLEALYELANTMLKDQPAEATHWGYIVKVAEIDADHPILWFGIIYDGPTETARAYAKPLHDIGPMIVQAGEGNLHDLAALTFQDLNGAGCAYGLTSLRFPIGLKSYNVAAVRKVYDHIDETFQKVPEVAGSFFLLEGYSTQAVQAISSASTAFPHRDDEILVTSYVQYKPNSTIDPIAEQFGKELRGFLLDASDDPKHLRAYVNYANGDEPLEAVYGWDKWRLQKLKQLKKQWDPKNKMKYYVPFV
;
A
#
# COMPACT_ATOMS: atom_id res chain seq x y z
N MET A 1 46.11 21.77 27.30
CA MET A 1 45.96 20.95 26.09
C MET A 1 45.23 21.78 25.04
N MET A 2 45.85 22.76 24.35
CA MET A 2 47.27 22.91 23.95
C MET A 2 47.81 21.70 23.18
N GLU A 3 48.37 21.98 22.00
CA GLU A 3 49.39 21.18 21.29
C GLU A 3 48.92 19.80 20.76
N TYR A 4 49.38 19.26 19.62
CA TYR A 4 50.41 19.63 18.64
C TYR A 4 49.95 18.99 17.29
N ILE A 5 49.90 19.65 16.11
CA ILE A 5 51.02 19.82 15.14
C ILE A 5 51.62 18.43 14.77
N GLN A 6 51.65 17.91 13.52
CA GLN A 6 51.89 18.42 12.15
C GLN A 6 51.36 17.35 11.12
N THR A 7 51.31 17.46 9.78
CA THR A 7 52.08 18.28 8.81
C THR A 7 51.31 18.47 7.48
N LYS A 8 51.58 19.59 6.78
CA LYS A 8 51.36 19.84 5.33
C LYS A 8 52.01 18.73 4.45
N THR A 9 51.67 18.53 3.16
CA THR A 9 52.24 19.28 1.99
C THR A 9 51.83 18.53 0.68
N ALA A 10 51.64 19.09 -0.53
CA ALA A 10 51.18 20.41 -1.05
C ALA A 10 51.08 20.39 -2.61
N TYR A 11 50.36 21.35 -3.24
CA TYR A 11 50.55 21.87 -4.64
C TYR A 11 50.18 20.97 -5.86
N HIS A 12 49.75 21.46 -7.05
CA HIS A 12 49.14 22.76 -7.48
C HIS A 12 48.61 22.70 -8.93
N GLN A 13 47.63 23.57 -9.28
CA GLN A 13 47.38 24.22 -10.60
C GLN A 13 47.12 23.33 -11.86
N LEU A 14 46.47 23.77 -12.95
CA LEU A 14 46.15 25.10 -13.54
C LEU A 14 44.62 25.17 -13.88
N ALA A 15 43.98 26.29 -14.25
CA ALA A 15 44.44 27.59 -14.76
C ALA A 15 43.57 28.78 -14.28
N LYS A 16 44.10 30.01 -14.41
CA LYS A 16 43.40 31.30 -14.24
C LYS A 16 43.14 31.95 -15.61
N ASP A 17 42.38 33.05 -15.55
CA ASP A 17 42.49 34.35 -16.28
C ASP A 17 41.09 34.76 -16.80
N GLU A 18 40.37 35.80 -16.32
CA GLU A 18 40.71 37.24 -16.12
C GLU A 18 41.18 37.90 -17.44
N GLU A 19 40.74 39.08 -17.89
CA GLU A 19 39.93 40.20 -17.36
C GLU A 19 39.24 40.92 -18.56
N ASP A 20 37.99 41.39 -18.46
CA ASP A 20 37.55 42.79 -18.18
C ASP A 20 37.85 43.87 -19.25
N GLN A 21 36.84 44.71 -19.58
CA GLN A 21 36.91 46.18 -19.47
C GLN A 21 35.69 46.96 -20.04
N SER A 22 34.96 47.58 -19.10
CA SER A 22 34.64 49.03 -19.10
C SER A 22 33.43 49.66 -19.85
N SER A 23 32.75 50.52 -19.08
CA SER A 23 32.19 51.84 -19.43
C SER A 23 30.69 52.00 -19.78
N LEU A 24 30.16 53.15 -19.32
CA LEU A 24 28.75 53.56 -19.14
C LEU A 24 28.35 54.63 -20.21
N PRO A 25 27.21 55.36 -20.09
CA PRO A 25 25.80 54.98 -20.21
C PRO A 25 25.06 55.88 -21.24
N VAL A 26 23.71 55.86 -21.34
CA VAL A 26 22.78 57.02 -21.47
C VAL A 26 21.32 56.57 -21.66
N LYS A 27 20.35 57.49 -21.45
CA LYS A 27 18.92 57.25 -21.20
C LYS A 27 17.98 57.29 -22.42
N ASP A 28 16.80 56.70 -22.18
CA ASP A 28 15.43 57.25 -22.35
C ASP A 28 14.48 56.78 -23.48
N GLN A 29 13.22 56.58 -23.06
CA GLN A 29 11.93 56.55 -23.78
C GLN A 29 11.86 56.26 -25.29
N THR A 30 11.15 55.21 -25.74
CA THR A 30 9.66 55.23 -25.82
C THR A 30 9.06 53.84 -26.16
N ARG A 31 7.76 53.65 -25.90
CA ARG A 31 6.98 52.44 -26.28
C ARG A 31 6.49 52.51 -27.74
N LEU A 32 6.46 51.38 -28.46
CA LEU A 32 5.22 50.65 -28.83
C LEU A 32 5.50 49.39 -29.70
N LEU A 33 4.71 48.34 -29.44
CA LEU A 33 4.60 47.04 -30.14
C LEU A 33 3.73 47.18 -31.43
N PRO A 34 3.56 46.18 -32.36
CA PRO A 34 3.59 44.71 -32.16
C PRO A 34 4.22 43.84 -33.30
N SER A 35 4.87 42.70 -33.02
CA SER A 35 4.35 41.30 -32.87
C SER A 35 4.00 40.51 -34.16
N LYS A 36 4.24 39.18 -34.11
CA LYS A 36 3.64 38.10 -34.96
C LYS A 36 4.18 37.82 -36.39
N LYS A 37 5.48 38.01 -36.69
CA LYS A 37 6.12 37.28 -37.83
C LYS A 37 7.52 36.68 -37.62
N LEU A 38 8.26 36.99 -36.54
CA LEU A 38 9.61 36.42 -36.33
C LEU A 38 9.65 35.07 -35.60
N THR A 39 8.69 34.77 -34.72
CA THR A 39 8.74 33.56 -33.88
C THR A 39 8.60 32.25 -34.66
N TYR A 40 7.85 32.27 -35.78
CA TYR A 40 7.66 31.08 -36.63
C TYR A 40 8.92 30.71 -37.43
N LEU A 41 9.80 31.66 -37.74
CA LEU A 41 11.01 31.40 -38.51
C LEU A 41 12.11 30.75 -37.64
N ALA A 42 12.16 31.08 -36.34
CA ALA A 42 13.13 30.50 -35.40
C ALA A 42 12.84 29.02 -35.08
N ILE A 43 11.56 28.65 -34.95
CA ILE A 43 11.16 27.28 -34.56
C ILE A 43 11.44 26.27 -35.68
N VAL A 44 11.21 26.65 -36.95
CA VAL A 44 11.47 25.76 -38.11
C VAL A 44 12.97 25.54 -38.32
N VAL A 45 13.82 26.56 -38.09
CA VAL A 45 15.28 26.44 -38.26
C VAL A 45 15.91 25.53 -37.19
N CYS A 46 15.44 25.56 -35.94
CA CYS A 46 15.92 24.66 -34.89
C CYS A 46 15.49 23.19 -35.08
N PHE A 47 14.35 22.95 -35.74
CA PHE A 47 13.85 21.58 -35.98
C PHE A 47 14.55 20.89 -37.17
N ILE A 48 15.05 21.66 -38.14
CA ILE A 48 15.79 21.11 -39.30
C ILE A 48 17.24 20.78 -38.90
N LEU A 49 17.87 21.59 -38.03
CA LEU A 49 19.27 21.39 -37.62
C LEU A 49 19.50 20.23 -36.63
N THR A 50 18.45 19.66 -36.02
CA THR A 50 18.56 18.51 -35.11
C THR A 50 18.33 17.15 -35.78
N VAL A 51 17.79 17.11 -36.99
CA VAL A 51 17.45 15.85 -37.69
C VAL A 51 18.52 15.43 -38.72
N THR A 52 19.44 16.32 -39.11
CA THR A 52 20.53 16.02 -40.06
C THR A 52 21.93 16.14 -39.43
N GLY A 53 22.12 15.54 -38.26
CA GLY A 53 23.38 15.58 -37.48
C GLY A 53 24.08 14.23 -37.26
N SER A 54 23.53 13.11 -37.76
CA SER A 54 24.02 11.76 -37.44
C SER A 54 24.16 10.85 -38.67
N PHE A 55 24.78 11.34 -39.74
CA PHE A 55 25.37 10.49 -40.78
C PHE A 55 26.63 11.14 -41.36
N VAL A 56 27.66 10.33 -41.64
CA VAL A 56 28.96 10.69 -42.24
C VAL A 56 29.95 11.46 -41.33
N ALA A 57 30.59 10.72 -40.43
CA ALA A 57 31.98 10.95 -40.02
C ALA A 57 32.74 9.62 -39.89
N GLY A 58 32.52 8.72 -40.84
CA GLY A 58 33.28 7.48 -40.99
C GLY A 58 34.48 7.67 -41.92
N THR A 59 35.58 6.98 -41.61
CA THR A 59 36.83 6.89 -42.39
C THR A 59 37.62 8.19 -42.60
N PHE A 60 38.75 8.32 -41.90
CA PHE A 60 40.10 8.15 -42.48
C PHE A 60 41.20 8.60 -41.47
N PHE A 61 41.64 7.70 -40.59
CA PHE A 61 43.06 7.48 -40.30
C PHE A 61 43.24 6.06 -39.73
N SER A 62 44.44 5.50 -39.94
CA SER A 62 44.68 4.05 -39.94
C SER A 62 45.39 3.54 -38.69
N SER A 63 45.06 2.28 -38.33
CA SER A 63 45.96 1.27 -37.74
C SER A 63 46.75 1.58 -36.45
N GLY A 64 46.34 0.94 -35.34
CA GLY A 64 47.18 0.72 -34.15
C GLY A 64 46.53 -0.29 -33.18
N ARG A 65 47.15 -1.46 -32.99
CA ARG A 65 46.65 -2.53 -32.07
C ARG A 65 46.67 -2.08 -30.60
N GLY A 66 45.65 -2.45 -29.81
CA GLY A 66 45.71 -2.41 -28.34
C GLY A 66 44.39 -2.83 -27.67
N SER A 67 44.41 -3.93 -26.91
CA SER A 67 43.24 -4.50 -26.23
C SER A 67 42.88 -3.81 -24.91
N ARG A 68 41.59 -3.51 -24.71
CA ARG A 68 40.86 -3.27 -23.44
C ARG A 68 39.37 -3.11 -23.83
N GLY A 69 38.35 -3.63 -23.14
CA GLY A 69 38.26 -4.39 -21.88
C GLY A 69 36.83 -4.18 -21.36
N GLU A 70 36.12 -5.25 -20.98
CA GLU A 70 34.65 -5.26 -20.82
C GLU A 70 34.12 -4.37 -19.68
N GLY A 71 32.92 -3.81 -19.88
CA GLY A 71 32.09 -3.24 -18.80
C GLY A 71 31.12 -4.30 -18.27
N SER A 72 31.21 -4.62 -16.97
CA SER A 72 30.55 -5.79 -16.37
C SER A 72 29.04 -5.63 -16.15
N ALA A 73 28.33 -6.77 -16.22
CA ALA A 73 26.90 -6.94 -15.99
C ALA A 73 26.44 -6.69 -14.54
N THR A 74 25.13 -6.45 -14.38
CA THR A 74 24.39 -6.25 -13.11
C THR A 74 24.12 -7.54 -12.31
N THR A 75 24.82 -8.63 -12.60
CA THR A 75 24.67 -9.92 -11.92
C THR A 75 25.73 -10.10 -10.84
N ALA A 76 25.31 -10.35 -9.59
CA ALA A 76 26.23 -10.70 -8.51
C ALA A 76 27.04 -11.98 -8.85
N PRO A 77 28.35 -12.03 -8.53
CA PRO A 77 29.20 -13.19 -8.81
C PRO A 77 28.71 -14.43 -8.04
N ARG A 78 28.86 -15.60 -8.66
CA ARG A 78 28.41 -16.89 -8.12
C ARG A 78 29.50 -17.94 -8.20
N ILE A 79 29.52 -18.86 -7.24
CA ILE A 79 30.40 -20.04 -7.32
C ILE A 79 29.92 -20.95 -8.47
N PRO A 80 30.78 -21.33 -9.42
CA PRO A 80 30.41 -22.15 -10.58
C PRO A 80 30.36 -23.64 -10.23
N VAL A 81 29.20 -24.10 -9.75
CA VAL A 81 28.93 -25.50 -9.37
C VAL A 81 27.76 -26.11 -10.18
N PRO A 82 27.70 -27.44 -10.34
CA PRO A 82 26.59 -28.13 -11.00
C PRO A 82 25.23 -27.94 -10.32
N GLN A 83 24.16 -28.32 -11.04
CA GLN A 83 22.84 -28.59 -10.46
C GLN A 83 22.66 -30.09 -10.30
N ILE A 84 21.94 -30.50 -9.24
CA ILE A 84 21.65 -31.89 -8.93
C ILE A 84 20.19 -32.04 -8.48
N ASP A 85 19.58 -33.18 -8.78
CA ASP A 85 18.27 -33.56 -8.23
C ASP A 85 18.46 -34.30 -6.90
N GLY A 86 18.00 -33.70 -5.80
CA GLY A 86 18.08 -34.27 -4.46
C GLY A 86 16.77 -34.90 -3.98
N LYS A 87 16.83 -36.09 -3.36
CA LYS A 87 15.73 -36.64 -2.54
C LYS A 87 16.08 -36.52 -1.07
N PHE A 88 15.37 -35.65 -0.36
CA PHE A 88 15.56 -35.43 1.06
C PHE A 88 14.90 -36.54 1.89
N VAL A 89 15.60 -36.95 2.94
CA VAL A 89 15.14 -37.94 3.92
C VAL A 89 15.31 -37.28 5.29
N TYR A 90 14.22 -37.18 6.04
CA TYR A 90 14.21 -36.63 7.40
C TYR A 90 15.30 -37.27 8.28
N SER A 91 16.05 -36.44 8.99
CA SER A 91 17.15 -36.88 9.84
C SER A 91 16.96 -36.41 11.27
N SER A 92 16.56 -37.34 12.14
CA SER A 92 16.38 -37.09 13.58
C SER A 92 17.65 -36.63 14.32
N ALA A 93 18.80 -36.61 13.65
CA ALA A 93 20.03 -36.04 14.17
C ALA A 93 19.96 -34.50 14.31
N PHE A 94 19.28 -33.80 13.40
CA PHE A 94 19.07 -32.33 13.48
C PHE A 94 17.99 -31.94 14.48
N SER A 95 17.12 -32.89 14.83
CA SER A 95 15.95 -32.70 15.69
C SER A 95 16.26 -32.65 17.20
N LYS A 96 17.52 -32.59 17.60
CA LYS A 96 17.90 -32.40 19.01
C LYS A 96 17.77 -30.94 19.39
N GLU A 97 17.28 -30.67 20.60
CA GLU A 97 17.30 -29.32 21.17
C GLU A 97 18.74 -28.87 21.44
N PRO A 98 19.07 -27.57 21.28
CA PRO A 98 20.38 -27.05 21.64
C PRO A 98 20.58 -27.10 23.17
N PRO A 99 21.83 -27.15 23.68
CA PRO A 99 22.10 -27.10 25.11
C PRO A 99 21.40 -25.91 25.80
N GLN A 100 20.84 -26.14 27.01
CA GLN A 100 20.07 -25.14 27.78
C GLN A 100 20.68 -24.84 29.17
N ASP A 101 21.84 -25.42 29.47
CA ASP A 101 22.53 -25.31 30.76
C ASP A 101 23.58 -24.18 30.76
N GLU A 102 24.11 -23.80 31.92
CA GLU A 102 25.08 -22.70 32.03
C GLU A 102 26.28 -22.90 31.08
N GLY A 103 26.66 -21.83 30.36
CA GLY A 103 27.67 -21.89 29.29
C GLY A 103 27.17 -22.51 27.97
N ALA A 104 25.86 -22.73 27.78
CA ALA A 104 25.29 -23.20 26.51
C ALA A 104 25.72 -22.37 25.29
N GLY A 105 25.98 -21.07 25.48
CA GLY A 105 26.51 -20.16 24.46
C GLY A 105 27.76 -20.70 23.75
N ASP A 106 28.61 -21.43 24.47
CA ASP A 106 29.93 -21.90 23.99
C ASP A 106 29.96 -23.42 23.67
N LYS A 107 28.81 -24.12 23.78
CA LYS A 107 28.72 -25.57 23.56
C LYS A 107 28.39 -25.91 22.11
N SER A 108 29.36 -26.55 21.44
CA SER A 108 29.26 -27.08 20.07
C SER A 108 28.10 -28.05 19.90
N GLU A 109 27.52 -28.06 18.70
CA GLU A 109 26.42 -28.93 18.28
C GLU A 109 26.85 -29.69 17.02
N PRO A 110 27.60 -30.81 17.14
CA PRO A 110 28.38 -31.40 16.03
C PRO A 110 27.60 -31.72 14.74
N VAL A 111 26.30 -31.99 14.84
CA VAL A 111 25.43 -32.27 13.67
C VAL A 111 25.10 -30.98 12.91
N TRP A 112 24.87 -29.87 13.61
CA TRP A 112 24.67 -28.55 13.01
C TRP A 112 26.01 -27.97 12.55
N ASP A 113 27.06 -28.10 13.36
CA ASP A 113 28.42 -27.64 13.03
C ASP A 113 28.96 -28.25 11.72
N ALA A 114 28.54 -29.48 11.38
CA ALA A 114 28.91 -30.16 10.12
C ALA A 114 28.29 -29.54 8.85
N LEU A 115 27.26 -28.69 8.97
CA LEU A 115 26.68 -27.93 7.85
C LEU A 115 27.59 -26.76 7.42
N ILE A 116 28.48 -26.29 8.28
CA ILE A 116 29.34 -25.13 8.03
C ILE A 116 30.75 -25.60 7.62
N PRO A 117 31.28 -25.11 6.48
CA PRO A 117 32.65 -25.38 6.07
C PRO A 117 33.67 -24.78 7.04
N ASN A 118 34.83 -25.41 7.12
CA ASN A 118 35.99 -24.88 7.84
C ASN A 118 36.27 -23.42 7.43
N GLY A 119 36.41 -22.53 8.43
CA GLY A 119 36.50 -21.08 8.23
C GLY A 119 35.17 -20.32 8.35
N LEU A 120 34.13 -20.94 8.94
CA LEU A 120 32.83 -20.32 9.22
C LEU A 120 32.08 -19.83 7.96
N GLY A 121 32.29 -20.46 6.81
CA GLY A 121 31.71 -19.99 5.54
C GLY A 121 32.48 -18.84 4.86
N TYR A 122 33.45 -18.19 5.52
CA TYR A 122 34.17 -17.06 4.96
C TYR A 122 35.36 -17.48 4.10
N PHE A 123 35.36 -17.04 2.84
CA PHE A 123 36.40 -17.31 1.87
C PHE A 123 36.93 -16.03 1.20
N ARG A 124 38.04 -16.17 0.49
CA ARG A 124 38.57 -15.13 -0.40
C ARG A 124 39.16 -15.78 -1.65
N ASP A 125 38.49 -15.58 -2.77
CA ASP A 125 38.96 -16.00 -4.09
C ASP A 125 39.36 -14.74 -4.88
N HIS A 126 40.65 -14.55 -5.12
CA HIS A 126 41.16 -13.34 -5.77
C HIS A 126 40.63 -13.07 -7.19
N LYS A 127 39.94 -14.03 -7.83
CA LYS A 127 39.30 -13.87 -9.13
C LYS A 127 37.78 -13.68 -9.03
N LEU A 128 37.12 -14.44 -8.16
CA LEU A 128 35.65 -14.41 -8.01
C LEU A 128 35.16 -13.37 -7.00
N ALA A 129 35.89 -13.21 -5.90
CA ALA A 129 35.54 -12.39 -4.74
C ALA A 129 36.83 -11.83 -4.08
N PRO A 130 37.35 -10.68 -4.56
CA PRO A 130 38.65 -10.17 -4.12
C PRO A 130 38.67 -9.66 -2.67
N LYS A 131 37.50 -9.44 -2.07
CA LYS A 131 37.29 -9.13 -0.64
C LYS A 131 36.95 -10.40 0.16
N ILE A 132 36.96 -10.33 1.49
CA ILE A 132 36.39 -11.42 2.30
C ILE A 132 34.88 -11.46 2.03
N SER A 133 34.37 -12.66 1.76
CA SER A 133 33.00 -12.88 1.35
C SER A 133 32.45 -14.17 1.94
N ILE A 134 31.12 -14.28 2.01
CA ILE A 134 30.38 -15.46 2.42
C ILE A 134 29.31 -15.77 1.35
N PRO A 135 29.11 -17.02 0.92
CA PRO A 135 27.98 -17.39 0.09
C PRO A 135 26.66 -17.27 0.84
N THR A 136 25.59 -16.83 0.16
CA THR A 136 24.26 -16.64 0.76
C THR A 136 23.80 -17.85 1.56
N VAL A 137 24.00 -19.09 1.07
CA VAL A 137 23.58 -20.31 1.80
C VAL A 137 24.20 -20.43 3.20
N PHE A 138 25.48 -20.08 3.36
CA PHE A 138 26.13 -20.15 4.68
C PHE A 138 25.71 -18.99 5.58
N HIS A 139 25.41 -17.82 5.02
CA HIS A 139 24.83 -16.72 5.78
C HIS A 139 23.42 -17.08 6.30
N GLN A 140 22.56 -17.64 5.44
CA GLN A 140 21.23 -18.15 5.80
C GLN A 140 21.30 -19.22 6.91
N LEU A 141 22.28 -20.13 6.84
CA LEU A 141 22.49 -21.14 7.88
C LEU A 141 22.92 -20.52 9.23
N HIS A 142 23.76 -19.47 9.24
CA HIS A 142 24.08 -18.72 10.47
C HIS A 142 22.82 -18.06 11.06
N CYS A 143 22.01 -17.39 10.24
CA CYS A 143 20.75 -16.79 10.68
C CYS A 143 19.80 -17.84 11.27
N LEU A 144 19.63 -18.99 10.59
CA LEU A 144 18.77 -20.07 11.08
C LEU A 144 19.28 -20.67 12.39
N TYR A 145 20.60 -20.86 12.55
CA TYR A 145 21.21 -21.35 13.77
C TYR A 145 20.98 -20.38 14.96
N VAL A 146 21.16 -19.07 14.75
CA VAL A 146 20.91 -18.04 15.78
C VAL A 146 19.43 -17.97 16.14
N ILE A 147 18.53 -17.96 15.16
CA ILE A 147 17.07 -17.95 15.39
C ILE A 147 16.64 -19.20 16.16
N ARG A 148 17.16 -20.39 15.79
CA ARG A 148 16.92 -21.64 16.51
C ARG A 148 17.35 -21.53 17.99
N ARG A 149 18.57 -21.06 18.25
CA ARG A 149 19.10 -20.90 19.62
C ARG A 149 18.25 -19.94 20.45
N ALA A 150 17.88 -18.79 19.88
CA ALA A 150 17.02 -17.79 20.53
C ALA A 150 15.58 -18.27 20.77
N TYR A 151 15.02 -19.10 19.87
CA TYR A 151 13.70 -19.70 20.05
C TYR A 151 13.69 -20.75 21.18
N TYR A 152 14.75 -21.55 21.28
CA TYR A 152 14.85 -22.54 22.36
C TYR A 152 15.13 -21.90 23.74
N SER A 153 15.85 -20.77 23.81
CA SER A 153 16.17 -20.11 25.08
C SER A 153 14.97 -19.45 25.79
N HIS A 154 13.92 -19.03 25.07
CA HIS A 154 12.70 -18.42 25.65
C HIS A 154 11.61 -19.47 25.95
N SER A 155 12.06 -20.60 26.49
CA SER A 155 11.39 -21.90 26.35
C SER A 155 10.03 -22.03 27.08
N ALA A 156 9.86 -21.30 28.19
CA ALA A 156 8.70 -21.40 29.06
C ALA A 156 7.50 -20.54 28.59
N GLU A 157 7.76 -19.44 27.88
CA GLU A 157 6.73 -18.43 27.57
C GLU A 157 6.00 -18.70 26.24
N LEU A 158 6.56 -19.55 25.38
CA LEU A 158 6.11 -19.76 24.01
C LEU A 158 5.15 -20.95 23.79
N GLN A 159 4.71 -21.65 24.85
CA GLN A 159 3.86 -22.86 24.71
C GLN A 159 2.55 -22.64 23.92
N GLY A 160 1.99 -21.43 23.93
CA GLY A 160 0.79 -21.10 23.15
C GLY A 160 1.03 -21.03 21.63
N PHE A 161 2.28 -20.87 21.19
CA PHE A 161 2.65 -20.67 19.79
C PHE A 161 2.78 -21.99 19.01
N ASP A 162 3.02 -23.11 19.70
CA ASP A 162 3.23 -24.46 19.10
C ASP A 162 1.92 -25.23 18.80
N PHE A 163 0.76 -24.56 18.77
CA PHE A 163 -0.56 -25.14 18.48
C PHE A 163 -0.92 -26.36 19.35
N GLY A 164 -0.41 -26.45 20.58
CA GLY A 164 -0.63 -27.58 21.49
C GLY A 164 0.02 -28.90 21.06
N LYS A 165 0.96 -28.88 20.12
CA LYS A 165 1.76 -30.05 19.72
C LYS A 165 2.95 -30.26 20.65
N ASN A 166 3.58 -31.43 20.59
CA ASN A 166 4.84 -31.67 21.30
C ASN A 166 5.95 -30.80 20.70
N ARG A 167 6.25 -29.68 21.37
CA ARG A 167 7.23 -28.65 20.99
C ARG A 167 8.59 -29.21 20.60
N THR A 168 9.13 -30.14 21.40
CA THR A 168 10.42 -30.81 21.15
C THR A 168 10.45 -31.58 19.83
N ILE A 169 9.30 -32.00 19.30
CA ILE A 169 9.19 -32.67 18.00
C ILE A 169 8.84 -31.67 16.90
N HIS A 170 7.94 -30.72 17.17
CA HIS A 170 7.43 -29.79 16.16
C HIS A 170 8.47 -28.74 15.74
N ALA A 171 9.03 -27.99 16.69
CA ALA A 171 10.06 -26.98 16.39
C ALA A 171 11.32 -27.64 15.78
N ALA A 172 11.67 -28.83 16.28
CA ALA A 172 12.78 -29.63 15.79
C ALA A 172 12.59 -30.09 14.32
N HIS A 173 11.36 -30.47 13.94
CA HIS A 173 11.00 -30.76 12.55
C HIS A 173 11.07 -29.49 11.69
N CYS A 174 10.53 -28.36 12.16
CA CYS A 174 10.52 -27.11 11.41
C CYS A 174 11.94 -26.60 11.10
N PHE A 175 12.85 -26.60 12.08
CA PHE A 175 14.25 -26.20 11.84
C PHE A 175 15.00 -27.19 10.94
N ASP A 176 14.71 -28.48 11.01
CA ASP A 176 15.24 -29.48 10.08
C ASP A 176 14.73 -29.28 8.63
N TYR A 177 13.43 -28.98 8.46
CA TYR A 177 12.84 -28.73 7.14
C TYR A 177 13.34 -27.41 6.51
N LEU A 178 13.57 -26.37 7.32
CA LEU A 178 14.15 -25.10 6.88
C LEU A 178 15.63 -25.26 6.49
N GLN A 179 16.45 -25.99 7.26
CA GLN A 179 17.83 -26.24 6.86
C GLN A 179 17.92 -27.12 5.60
N GLN A 180 17.04 -28.13 5.45
CA GLN A 180 16.92 -28.91 4.21
C GLN A 180 16.53 -28.03 3.01
N SER A 181 15.62 -27.06 3.20
CA SER A 181 15.22 -26.14 2.12
C SER A 181 16.36 -25.21 1.72
N ILE A 182 17.13 -24.68 2.68
CA ILE A 182 18.30 -23.82 2.44
C ILE A 182 19.44 -24.60 1.77
N THR A 183 19.74 -25.80 2.26
CA THR A 183 20.78 -26.66 1.68
C THR A 183 20.37 -27.26 0.32
N CYS A 184 19.08 -27.46 0.05
CA CYS A 184 18.56 -27.77 -1.29
C CYS A 184 18.72 -26.60 -2.26
N ALA A 185 18.44 -25.37 -1.81
CA ALA A 185 18.62 -24.18 -2.62
C ALA A 185 20.10 -23.87 -2.87
N ALA A 186 20.99 -24.24 -1.94
CA ALA A 186 22.45 -24.18 -2.06
C ALA A 186 22.97 -22.89 -2.72
N ASP A 187 22.38 -21.76 -2.31
CA ASP A 187 22.51 -20.49 -3.01
C ASP A 187 23.97 -20.02 -3.08
N SER A 188 24.54 -20.16 -4.28
CA SER A 188 25.95 -19.91 -4.57
C SER A 188 26.29 -18.44 -4.86
N THR A 189 25.33 -17.54 -4.66
CA THR A 189 25.53 -16.08 -4.73
C THR A 189 26.51 -15.64 -3.64
N VAL A 190 27.49 -14.80 -4.00
CA VAL A 190 28.54 -14.36 -3.09
C VAL A 190 28.22 -12.99 -2.50
N GLU A 191 28.16 -12.90 -1.17
CA GLU A 191 27.89 -11.66 -0.43
C GLU A 191 29.20 -11.07 0.14
N PRO A 192 29.40 -9.73 0.09
CA PRO A 192 30.52 -9.09 0.77
C PRO A 192 30.42 -9.30 2.29
N GLY A 193 31.53 -9.68 2.93
CA GLY A 193 31.54 -9.84 4.39
C GLY A 193 31.73 -8.56 5.18
N GLU A 194 31.92 -7.41 4.53
CA GLU A 194 32.23 -6.12 5.16
C GLU A 194 30.96 -5.38 5.63
N ASP A 195 31.02 -4.78 6.83
CA ASP A 195 29.93 -3.99 7.42
C ASP A 195 29.57 -2.74 6.58
N ASP A 196 28.47 -2.83 5.83
CA ASP A 196 27.70 -1.64 5.41
C ASP A 196 26.70 -1.29 6.52
N PRO A 197 26.62 -0.02 6.99
CA PRO A 197 25.68 0.39 8.03
C PRO A 197 24.19 0.20 7.68
N ASN A 198 23.85 -0.12 6.43
CA ASN A 198 22.48 -0.44 6.00
C ASN A 198 22.19 -1.96 5.92
N GLY A 199 23.23 -2.81 6.01
CA GLY A 199 23.13 -4.26 5.81
C GLY A 199 22.90 -4.66 4.34
N PHE A 200 23.37 -5.84 3.95
CA PHE A 200 23.10 -6.39 2.61
C PHE A 200 21.74 -7.09 2.60
N LEU A 201 20.72 -6.46 2.01
CA LEU A 201 19.31 -6.87 2.14
C LEU A 201 18.90 -8.14 1.35
N GLY A 202 19.82 -8.79 0.63
CA GLY A 202 19.63 -10.10 0.00
C GLY A 202 18.53 -10.23 -1.08
N SER A 203 17.80 -9.16 -1.38
CA SER A 203 16.65 -9.12 -2.28
C SER A 203 17.02 -8.61 -3.69
N GLY A 204 16.26 -9.00 -4.70
CA GLY A 204 16.45 -8.56 -6.09
C GLY A 204 17.35 -9.43 -6.98
N PHE A 205 17.75 -10.64 -6.55
CA PHE A 205 18.56 -11.57 -7.36
C PHE A 205 17.85 -12.92 -7.57
N PRO A 206 17.88 -13.50 -8.80
CA PRO A 206 17.28 -14.81 -9.07
C PRO A 206 18.13 -15.93 -8.46
N ARG A 207 17.60 -16.61 -7.44
CA ARG A 207 18.27 -17.75 -6.76
C ARG A 207 18.02 -19.07 -7.52
N GLN A 208 18.91 -20.06 -7.41
CA GLN A 208 18.81 -21.34 -8.12
C GLN A 208 19.47 -22.48 -7.32
N CYS A 209 18.82 -23.66 -7.27
CA CYS A 209 19.33 -24.87 -6.60
C CYS A 209 20.66 -25.37 -7.21
N ARG A 210 21.60 -25.80 -6.35
CA ARG A 210 22.97 -26.26 -6.69
C ARG A 210 23.39 -27.45 -5.83
N ASP A 211 24.53 -28.06 -6.16
CA ASP A 211 25.21 -29.03 -5.32
C ASP A 211 25.83 -28.36 -4.06
N PHE A 212 25.24 -28.64 -2.89
CA PHE A 212 25.65 -28.05 -1.61
C PHE A 212 27.06 -28.47 -1.15
N GLU A 213 27.42 -29.75 -1.30
CA GLU A 213 28.75 -30.22 -0.88
C GLU A 213 29.83 -29.65 -1.81
N ALA A 214 29.55 -29.51 -3.11
CA ALA A 214 30.46 -28.81 -4.03
C ALA A 214 30.66 -27.32 -3.67
N VAL A 215 29.62 -26.63 -3.19
CA VAL A 215 29.72 -25.24 -2.68
C VAL A 215 30.55 -25.19 -1.39
N LYS A 216 30.35 -26.15 -0.49
CA LYS A 216 31.09 -26.28 0.77
C LYS A 216 32.58 -26.57 0.54
N GLU A 217 32.92 -27.54 -0.28
CA GLU A 217 34.31 -27.84 -0.68
C GLU A 217 35.00 -26.63 -1.33
N TYR A 218 34.28 -25.87 -2.16
CA TYR A 218 34.81 -24.64 -2.75
C TYR A 218 35.18 -23.61 -1.68
N VAL A 219 34.30 -23.38 -0.72
CA VAL A 219 34.55 -22.43 0.39
C VAL A 219 35.71 -22.90 1.25
N GLU A 220 35.78 -24.19 1.61
CA GLU A 220 36.89 -24.73 2.40
C GLU A 220 38.23 -24.56 1.71
N LYS A 221 38.29 -24.77 0.39
CA LYS A 221 39.49 -24.58 -0.42
C LYS A 221 40.02 -23.14 -0.39
N TRP A 222 39.13 -22.15 -0.33
CA TRP A 222 39.46 -20.72 -0.35
C TRP A 222 39.28 -20.01 1.00
N ARG A 223 39.13 -20.77 2.09
CA ARG A 223 38.86 -20.25 3.44
C ARG A 223 39.94 -19.28 3.93
N VAL A 224 39.52 -18.21 4.60
CA VAL A 224 40.44 -17.15 5.06
C VAL A 224 41.19 -17.53 6.34
N PHE A 225 40.63 -18.42 7.15
CA PHE A 225 41.20 -18.91 8.41
C PHE A 225 40.69 -20.33 8.71
N ASN A 226 41.26 -20.98 9.74
CA ASN A 226 40.94 -22.36 10.09
C ASN A 226 40.19 -22.40 11.44
N ALA A 227 38.88 -22.64 11.40
CA ALA A 227 37.99 -22.78 12.56
C ALA A 227 36.81 -23.69 12.19
N THR A 228 36.24 -24.40 13.16
CA THR A 228 35.18 -25.41 12.92
C THR A 228 33.86 -25.05 13.62
N GLY A 229 32.74 -25.38 12.96
CA GLY A 229 31.39 -25.22 13.50
C GLY A 229 30.90 -23.77 13.62
N PHE A 230 29.67 -23.56 14.07
CA PHE A 230 29.06 -22.22 14.20
C PHE A 230 29.71 -21.36 15.30
N LEU A 231 30.35 -21.99 16.28
CA LEU A 231 30.87 -21.32 17.49
C LEU A 231 32.38 -21.03 17.44
N ALA A 232 32.99 -21.06 16.25
CA ALA A 232 34.40 -20.68 16.05
C ALA A 232 35.42 -21.47 16.90
N ALA A 233 35.13 -22.75 17.18
CA ALA A 233 35.99 -23.60 17.97
C ALA A 233 37.40 -23.71 17.35
N GLY A 234 38.43 -23.46 18.17
CA GLY A 234 39.84 -23.47 17.76
C GLY A 234 40.49 -22.10 17.54
N LEU A 235 39.73 -20.98 17.56
CA LEU A 235 40.31 -19.63 17.52
C LEU A 235 40.72 -19.14 18.92
N HIS A 236 42.01 -18.86 19.12
CA HIS A 236 42.48 -18.22 20.35
C HIS A 236 41.96 -16.77 20.45
N HIS A 237 41.51 -16.36 21.65
CA HIS A 237 40.85 -15.05 21.89
C HIS A 237 41.58 -13.83 21.30
N GLY A 238 42.92 -13.82 21.28
CA GLY A 238 43.71 -12.73 20.70
C GLY A 238 43.60 -12.59 19.17
N GLN A 239 43.30 -13.67 18.44
CA GLN A 239 43.04 -13.63 17.00
C GLN A 239 41.56 -13.33 16.70
N ALA A 240 40.65 -13.85 17.53
CA ALA A 240 39.23 -13.54 17.45
C ALA A 240 38.96 -12.02 17.58
N HIS A 241 39.64 -11.32 18.50
CA HIS A 241 39.49 -9.87 18.65
C HIS A 241 39.95 -9.03 17.46
N TRP A 242 40.95 -9.49 16.68
CA TRP A 242 41.41 -8.76 15.49
C TRP A 242 40.48 -8.97 14.29
N ILE A 243 39.82 -10.13 14.23
CA ILE A 243 38.87 -10.49 13.17
C ILE A 243 37.46 -9.99 13.48
N LEU A 244 36.98 -10.07 14.73
CA LEU A 244 35.64 -9.61 15.14
C LEU A 244 35.63 -8.12 15.52
N GLY A 245 36.73 -7.55 16.03
CA GLY A 245 36.79 -6.14 16.48
C GLY A 245 36.65 -5.10 15.37
N ARG A 246 36.53 -5.51 14.10
CA ARG A 246 36.21 -4.66 12.94
C ARG A 246 34.81 -4.88 12.36
N PHE A 247 34.07 -5.89 12.81
CA PHE A 247 32.73 -6.24 12.33
C PHE A 247 31.80 -6.18 13.54
N GLY A 248 30.93 -5.18 13.56
CA GLY A 248 30.23 -4.64 14.72
C GLY A 248 29.12 -5.52 15.30
N ALA A 249 29.38 -6.81 15.49
CA ALA A 249 28.55 -7.72 16.27
C ALA A 249 28.60 -7.34 17.77
N LYS A 250 27.87 -6.28 18.14
CA LYS A 250 27.38 -6.12 19.52
C LYS A 250 26.35 -7.22 19.76
N LEU A 251 26.84 -8.39 20.15
CA LEU A 251 26.03 -9.48 20.65
C LEU A 251 25.27 -8.95 21.87
N PHE A 252 23.95 -8.82 21.77
CA PHE A 252 23.10 -8.39 22.87
C PHE A 252 23.04 -9.50 23.92
N LEU A 253 23.97 -9.46 24.88
CA LEU A 253 23.73 -10.03 26.20
C LEU A 253 22.78 -9.08 26.93
N LEU A 254 21.48 -9.33 26.81
CA LEU A 254 20.47 -8.73 27.67
C LEU A 254 20.50 -9.47 29.01
N GLU A 255 21.18 -8.89 30.00
CA GLU A 255 20.77 -9.10 31.38
C GLU A 255 19.40 -8.41 31.56
N ASN A 256 18.43 -9.15 32.08
CA ASN A 256 17.09 -8.63 32.33
C ASN A 256 17.13 -7.57 33.43
N ASP A 257 16.71 -6.35 33.11
CA ASP A 257 15.64 -5.65 33.83
C ASP A 257 15.15 -4.42 33.05
N GLU A 258 13.90 -4.02 33.30
CA GLU A 258 13.18 -2.84 32.76
C GLU A 258 12.87 -2.80 31.24
N LEU A 259 11.70 -3.37 30.87
CA LEU A 259 11.05 -3.15 29.56
C LEU A 259 9.61 -2.60 29.71
N GLN A 260 9.48 -1.45 30.39
CA GLN A 260 8.33 -0.54 30.27
C GLN A 260 8.81 0.93 30.24
N ASP A 261 8.01 1.81 29.64
CA ASP A 261 8.20 3.28 29.54
C ASP A 261 9.39 3.84 28.71
N THR A 262 9.16 3.99 27.39
CA THR A 262 9.92 4.95 26.55
C THR A 262 9.00 5.87 25.72
N CYS A 263 8.29 6.78 26.40
CA CYS A 263 7.67 7.94 25.74
C CYS A 263 7.72 9.24 26.55
N LEU A 264 8.50 9.29 27.64
CA LEU A 264 8.54 10.41 28.60
C LEU A 264 9.95 10.97 28.87
N HIS A 265 10.78 11.07 27.83
CA HIS A 265 12.06 11.81 27.90
C HIS A 265 12.23 12.92 26.84
N ARG A 266 11.24 13.81 26.79
CA ARG A 266 11.52 15.26 26.70
C ARG A 266 10.67 15.99 27.74
N ILE A 267 11.31 16.90 28.49
CA ILE A 267 10.74 17.69 29.59
C ILE A 267 10.41 16.88 30.87
N LYS A 268 11.40 16.76 31.75
CA LYS A 268 11.20 16.98 33.20
C LYS A 268 12.50 17.49 33.83
N ALA A 269 12.38 18.53 34.64
CA ALA A 269 13.50 19.14 35.35
C ALA A 269 13.89 18.32 36.59
N HIS A 270 15.16 18.42 37.01
CA HIS A 270 15.60 17.91 38.31
C HIS A 270 14.98 18.71 39.48
N PRO A 271 14.82 18.08 40.66
CA PRO A 271 14.10 18.66 41.78
C PRO A 271 14.89 19.77 42.52
N LEU A 272 14.14 20.65 43.18
CA LEU A 272 14.66 21.71 44.07
C LEU A 272 15.30 21.11 45.34
N GLY A 273 16.47 21.64 45.72
CA GLY A 273 17.26 21.08 46.83
C GLY A 273 18.32 22.03 47.44
N SER A 274 17.93 23.25 47.81
CA SER A 274 18.64 24.19 48.73
C SER A 274 20.00 24.82 48.36
N ASN A 275 20.09 26.12 48.69
CA ASN A 275 21.28 26.95 48.99
C ASN A 275 22.35 27.23 47.91
N GLY A 276 22.48 28.52 47.54
CA GLY A 276 23.63 29.07 46.81
C GLY A 276 23.30 30.39 46.09
N SER A 277 24.08 31.44 46.30
CA SER A 277 23.84 32.79 45.77
C SER A 277 24.55 33.10 44.44
N HIS A 278 24.06 34.16 43.77
CA HIS A 278 24.69 34.98 42.70
C HIS A 278 24.50 34.63 41.20
N SER A 279 23.78 35.54 40.53
CA SER A 279 23.97 36.15 39.19
C SER A 279 24.80 35.42 38.11
N SER A 280 24.18 35.16 36.94
CA SER A 280 24.34 35.97 35.70
C SER A 280 23.59 35.35 34.51
N ALA A 281 23.36 36.12 33.44
CA ALA A 281 22.50 35.75 32.31
C ALA A 281 23.24 35.07 31.14
N THR A 282 22.56 34.15 30.41
CA THR A 282 22.89 33.78 29.01
C THR A 282 21.66 33.36 28.19
N MET A 283 21.38 34.14 27.15
CA MET A 283 20.98 33.78 25.77
C MET A 283 20.53 32.34 25.44
N MET A 284 19.37 32.19 24.77
CA MET A 284 18.97 30.97 24.03
C MET A 284 19.17 31.14 22.52
N LEU A 285 19.62 30.07 21.85
CA LEU A 285 19.67 29.94 20.38
C LEU A 285 18.68 28.87 19.93
N PHE A 286 17.90 29.17 18.89
CA PHE A 286 17.16 28.18 18.10
C PHE A 286 17.93 27.88 16.81
N SER A 287 18.05 26.61 16.43
CA SER A 287 18.56 26.19 15.13
C SER A 287 17.42 25.98 14.12
N SER A 288 17.66 26.33 12.87
CA SER A 288 16.69 26.34 11.78
C SER A 288 17.20 25.56 10.58
N SER A 289 16.33 24.76 9.95
CA SER A 289 16.65 23.97 8.75
C SER A 289 15.44 23.89 7.81
N ALA A 290 15.05 25.01 7.20
CA ALA A 290 13.97 25.05 6.21
C ALA A 290 13.99 26.27 5.26
N VAL A 291 15.15 26.63 4.66
CA VAL A 291 15.19 27.44 3.43
C VAL A 291 16.40 27.03 2.59
N SER A 292 16.20 26.49 1.39
CA SER A 292 17.27 26.25 0.40
C SER A 292 16.72 26.18 -1.03
N ALA A 293 16.12 27.29 -1.48
CA ALA A 293 15.88 27.61 -2.89
C ALA A 293 15.49 29.09 -3.00
N PHE A 294 16.48 30.00 -3.12
CA PHE A 294 16.41 31.35 -3.73
C PHE A 294 17.65 32.14 -3.32
N SER A 295 18.72 32.09 -4.14
CA SER A 295 19.89 32.98 -4.04
C SER A 295 20.64 33.03 -5.38
N LEU A 296 20.10 33.81 -6.34
CA LEU A 296 20.90 34.45 -7.38
C LEU A 296 20.27 35.81 -7.68
N LEU A 297 21.08 36.87 -7.70
CA LEU A 297 20.69 38.30 -7.64
C LEU A 297 19.97 38.65 -6.31
N THR A 298 20.47 39.52 -5.44
CA THR A 298 21.02 40.87 -5.70
C THR A 298 21.98 41.34 -4.59
N LEU A 299 23.08 41.99 -4.97
CA LEU A 299 23.81 42.93 -4.12
C LEU A 299 23.82 44.29 -4.82
N LEU A 300 23.07 45.25 -4.28
CA LEU A 300 23.29 46.71 -4.28
C LEU A 300 22.06 47.40 -3.64
N SER A 301 22.34 48.24 -2.64
CA SER A 301 21.47 48.98 -1.70
C SER A 301 20.26 49.78 -2.25
N PRO A 302 19.37 50.38 -1.43
CA PRO A 302 18.91 50.00 -0.07
C PRO A 302 17.39 50.21 0.17
N VAL A 303 16.66 49.21 0.68
CA VAL A 303 15.42 49.43 1.47
C VAL A 303 15.32 48.38 2.59
N PRO A 304 15.70 48.70 3.83
CA PRO A 304 15.31 47.91 5.00
C PRO A 304 13.85 48.22 5.39
N VAL A 305 13.25 47.35 6.21
CA VAL A 305 11.86 47.44 6.72
C VAL A 305 10.77 47.09 5.68
N LEU A 306 10.44 45.79 5.58
CA LEU A 306 9.09 45.23 5.29
C LEU A 306 9.10 43.69 5.10
N ALA A 307 10.23 43.10 4.67
CA ALA A 307 10.30 41.68 4.32
C ALA A 307 10.42 40.70 5.52
N THR A 308 11.03 41.14 6.63
CA THR A 308 11.15 40.35 7.87
C THR A 308 9.84 40.28 8.65
N ASP A 309 9.02 41.33 8.57
CA ASP A 309 7.71 41.35 9.23
C ASP A 309 6.72 40.40 8.54
N LEU A 310 6.69 40.33 7.20
CA LEU A 310 5.76 39.40 6.53
C LEU A 310 6.04 37.93 6.87
N THR A 311 7.30 37.49 6.92
CA THR A 311 7.63 36.10 7.27
C THR A 311 7.42 35.82 8.75
N ALA A 312 7.71 36.77 9.65
CA ALA A 312 7.39 36.66 11.08
C ALA A 312 5.89 36.72 11.36
N ILE A 313 5.11 37.48 10.59
CA ILE A 313 3.64 37.55 10.66
C ILE A 313 3.02 36.28 10.09
N VAL A 314 3.53 35.70 9.00
CA VAL A 314 3.02 34.43 8.45
C VAL A 314 3.34 33.26 9.37
N ALA A 315 4.59 33.14 9.85
CA ALA A 315 4.96 32.10 10.83
C ALA A 315 4.27 32.31 12.20
N GLY A 316 4.15 33.57 12.63
CA GLY A 316 3.44 33.96 13.85
C GLY A 316 1.93 33.71 13.76
N ASN A 317 1.31 33.95 12.61
CA ASN A 317 -0.10 33.63 12.37
C ASN A 317 -0.33 32.12 12.23
N ALA A 318 0.58 31.37 11.59
CA ALA A 318 0.51 29.91 11.55
C ALA A 318 0.64 29.29 12.95
N SER A 319 1.56 29.81 13.77
CA SER A 319 1.72 29.41 15.18
C SER A 319 0.51 29.82 16.04
N ARG A 320 -0.06 31.02 15.82
CA ARG A 320 -1.31 31.47 16.48
C ARG A 320 -2.55 30.70 16.03
N LEU A 321 -2.64 30.26 14.78
CA LEU A 321 -3.70 29.38 14.27
C LEU A 321 -3.57 27.97 14.85
N ALA A 322 -2.36 27.41 14.91
CA ALA A 322 -2.12 26.08 15.49
C ALA A 322 -2.39 26.05 17.00
N SER A 323 -1.95 27.07 17.75
CA SER A 323 -2.24 27.20 19.19
C SER A 323 -3.70 27.59 19.47
N GLY A 324 -4.34 28.37 18.59
CA GLY A 324 -5.78 28.63 18.62
C GLY A 324 -6.60 27.35 18.45
N LEU A 325 -6.35 26.58 17.40
CA LEU A 325 -7.03 25.30 17.13
C LEU A 325 -6.81 24.28 18.26
N ALA A 326 -5.59 24.18 18.81
CA ALA A 326 -5.33 23.31 19.96
C ALA A 326 -6.14 23.72 21.20
N GLY A 327 -6.29 25.03 21.44
CA GLY A 327 -7.16 25.58 22.49
C GLY A 327 -8.65 25.34 22.23
N GLU A 328 -9.10 25.40 20.98
CA GLU A 328 -10.47 25.07 20.59
C GLU A 328 -10.78 23.59 20.85
N PHE A 329 -9.94 22.66 20.38
CA PHE A 329 -10.16 21.21 20.58
C PHE A 329 -10.10 20.77 22.06
N ALA A 330 -9.46 21.55 22.95
CA ALA A 330 -9.50 21.29 24.39
C ALA A 330 -10.94 21.33 24.94
N GLY A 331 -11.81 22.18 24.37
CA GLY A 331 -13.23 22.27 24.74
C GLY A 331 -14.10 21.11 24.27
N LEU A 332 -13.60 20.23 23.38
CA LEU A 332 -14.32 19.06 22.89
C LEU A 332 -14.21 17.86 23.83
N ARG A 333 -13.02 17.61 24.41
CA ARG A 333 -12.78 16.43 25.28
C ARG A 333 -13.81 16.27 26.42
N PRO A 334 -14.23 17.33 27.16
CA PRO A 334 -15.21 17.18 28.25
C PRO A 334 -16.64 16.86 27.80
N LEU A 335 -16.94 16.94 26.49
CA LEU A 335 -18.27 16.65 25.94
C LEU A 335 -18.44 15.18 25.52
N LEU A 336 -17.36 14.41 25.48
CA LEU A 336 -17.33 13.04 24.95
C LEU A 336 -17.42 12.00 26.06
N SER A 337 -17.81 10.78 25.68
CA SER A 337 -17.81 9.60 26.55
C SER A 337 -16.39 9.22 26.99
N ALA A 338 -16.28 8.49 28.11
CA ALA A 338 -15.00 8.05 28.67
C ALA A 338 -14.21 7.11 27.73
N GLN A 339 -14.88 6.48 26.76
CA GLN A 339 -14.28 5.57 25.78
C GLN A 339 -13.81 6.30 24.51
N ALA A 340 -14.23 7.54 24.29
CA ALA A 340 -13.81 8.36 23.17
C ALA A 340 -12.38 8.89 23.38
N THR A 341 -11.65 9.10 22.28
CA THR A 341 -10.28 9.66 22.33
C THR A 341 -10.10 10.76 21.30
N VAL A 342 -9.48 11.88 21.71
CA VAL A 342 -9.14 13.01 20.82
C VAL A 342 -7.62 13.06 20.66
N SER A 343 -7.14 12.80 19.45
CA SER A 343 -5.71 12.89 19.10
C SER A 343 -5.44 14.08 18.17
N LEU A 344 -4.38 14.83 18.46
CA LEU A 344 -3.95 16.02 17.72
C LEU A 344 -2.62 15.76 17.01
N ARG A 345 -2.25 16.64 16.06
CA ARG A 345 -0.92 16.60 15.42
C ARG A 345 0.18 16.66 16.49
N GLY A 346 1.11 15.70 16.44
CA GLY A 346 2.18 15.52 17.43
C GLY A 346 1.89 14.42 18.47
N ASP A 347 0.66 13.93 18.59
CA ASP A 347 0.39 12.71 19.36
C ASP A 347 0.92 11.48 18.60
N CYS A 348 1.62 10.57 19.28
CA CYS A 348 2.26 9.39 18.66
C CYS A 348 1.31 8.47 17.86
N LYS A 349 0.00 8.53 18.11
CA LYS A 349 -1.00 7.74 17.40
C LYS A 349 -1.57 8.44 16.17
N PHE A 350 -1.33 9.75 15.99
CA PHE A 350 -2.02 10.57 15.00
C PHE A 350 -1.84 10.03 13.58
N ASP A 351 -0.61 9.75 13.16
CA ASP A 351 -0.29 9.37 11.77
C ASP A 351 -0.92 8.02 11.39
N ASN A 352 -0.89 7.02 12.28
CA ASN A 352 -1.61 5.75 12.10
C ASN A 352 -3.14 5.96 12.12
N LEU A 353 -3.62 6.90 12.94
CA LEU A 353 -5.03 7.25 12.97
C LEU A 353 -5.51 8.01 11.73
N THR A 354 -4.63 8.64 10.94
CA THR A 354 -4.94 9.33 9.68
C THR A 354 -4.54 8.58 8.40
N SER A 355 -3.58 7.65 8.45
CA SER A 355 -3.10 6.86 7.30
C SER A 355 -4.25 6.13 6.59
N ARG A 356 -4.23 6.10 5.26
CA ARG A 356 -5.34 5.66 4.42
C ARG A 356 -4.86 4.83 3.22
N TRP A 357 -5.82 4.22 2.52
CA TRP A 357 -5.54 3.31 1.39
C TRP A 357 -5.00 4.00 0.12
N ARG A 358 -5.27 5.30 -0.03
CA ARG A 358 -4.72 6.17 -1.09
C ARG A 358 -4.05 7.34 -0.40
N GLU A 359 -2.74 7.51 -0.50
CA GLU A 359 -2.05 8.66 0.11
C GLU A 359 -2.30 9.98 -0.66
N TRP A 360 -2.47 9.92 -1.98
CA TRP A 360 -2.74 11.11 -2.80
C TRP A 360 -4.13 11.75 -2.50
N HIS A 361 -4.20 13.08 -2.57
CA HIS A 361 -5.38 13.90 -2.26
C HIS A 361 -6.01 13.61 -0.89
N SER A 362 -5.15 13.59 0.14
CA SER A 362 -5.56 13.38 1.54
C SER A 362 -6.24 14.58 2.18
N PRO A 363 -7.28 14.35 3.03
CA PRO A 363 -7.86 15.40 3.84
C PRO A 363 -6.81 15.92 4.83
N ASN A 364 -6.71 17.24 4.99
CA ASN A 364 -5.79 17.84 5.93
C ASN A 364 -6.42 17.82 7.34
N VAL A 365 -6.27 16.69 8.03
CA VAL A 365 -6.83 16.47 9.38
C VAL A 365 -6.04 17.25 10.42
N ALA A 366 -6.71 17.99 11.30
CA ALA A 366 -6.14 18.69 12.45
C ALA A 366 -6.34 17.93 13.77
N ALA A 367 -7.46 17.22 13.89
CA ALA A 367 -7.79 16.38 15.04
C ALA A 367 -8.49 15.09 14.60
N VAL A 368 -8.14 13.96 15.21
CA VAL A 368 -8.90 12.71 15.11
C VAL A 368 -9.71 12.53 16.38
N VAL A 369 -11.02 12.27 16.25
CA VAL A 369 -11.87 11.87 17.36
C VAL A 369 -12.36 10.45 17.13
N GLN A 370 -11.83 9.50 17.89
CA GLN A 370 -12.31 8.12 17.86
C GLN A 370 -13.59 8.03 18.71
N VAL A 371 -14.73 7.96 18.04
CA VAL A 371 -16.06 7.93 18.66
C VAL A 371 -16.38 6.51 19.14
N ALA A 372 -17.00 6.37 20.32
CA ALA A 372 -17.40 5.08 20.87
C ALA A 372 -18.93 4.95 20.99
N THR A 373 -19.65 6.07 20.96
CA THR A 373 -21.10 6.17 21.10
C THR A 373 -21.69 7.15 20.09
N GLU A 374 -22.99 7.05 19.84
CA GLU A 374 -23.71 8.01 19.00
C GLU A 374 -23.68 9.43 19.58
N SER A 375 -23.67 9.55 20.92
CA SER A 375 -23.53 10.83 21.61
C SER A 375 -22.20 11.50 21.24
N ASP A 376 -21.10 10.75 21.16
CA ASP A 376 -19.81 11.31 20.74
C ASP A 376 -19.90 11.92 19.34
N VAL A 377 -20.53 11.22 18.39
CA VAL A 377 -20.75 11.70 17.02
C VAL A 377 -21.58 12.99 17.03
N GLN A 378 -22.68 13.04 17.79
CA GLN A 378 -23.50 14.25 17.93
C GLN A 378 -22.70 15.42 18.50
N GLN A 379 -21.88 15.20 19.54
CA GLN A 379 -21.08 16.26 20.16
C GLN A 379 -19.98 16.76 19.23
N VAL A 380 -19.29 15.87 18.51
CA VAL A 380 -18.30 16.25 17.49
C VAL A 380 -18.94 17.08 16.37
N VAL A 381 -20.09 16.67 15.83
CA VAL A 381 -20.77 17.41 14.74
C VAL A 381 -21.32 18.76 15.23
N ARG A 382 -21.86 18.84 16.46
CA ARG A 382 -22.30 20.11 17.06
C ARG A 382 -21.15 21.05 17.32
N PHE A 383 -20.03 20.54 17.85
CA PHE A 383 -18.81 21.30 18.05
C PHE A 383 -18.25 21.83 16.72
N ALA A 384 -18.06 20.95 15.73
CA ALA A 384 -17.60 21.32 14.40
C ALA A 384 -18.51 22.37 13.74
N SER A 385 -19.84 22.23 13.89
CA SER A 385 -20.80 23.20 13.36
C SER A 385 -20.78 24.55 14.09
N LYS A 386 -20.59 24.56 15.42
CA LYS A 386 -20.47 25.77 16.24
C LYS A 386 -19.24 26.60 15.88
N TYR A 387 -18.09 25.94 15.69
CA TYR A 387 -16.82 26.59 15.36
C TYR A 387 -16.53 26.64 13.85
N ASN A 388 -17.49 26.22 13.01
CA ASN A 388 -17.37 26.17 11.55
C ASN A 388 -16.19 25.31 11.02
N ILE A 389 -15.75 24.32 11.79
CA ILE A 389 -14.64 23.42 11.44
C ILE A 389 -15.14 22.34 10.45
N PRO A 390 -14.46 22.09 9.32
CA PRO A 390 -14.71 20.95 8.45
C PRO A 390 -14.61 19.61 9.20
N PHE A 391 -15.40 18.61 8.80
CA PHE A 391 -15.24 17.26 9.34
C PHE A 391 -15.46 16.20 8.26
N VAL A 392 -14.78 15.07 8.42
CA VAL A 392 -14.84 13.89 7.55
C VAL A 392 -15.00 12.65 8.42
N ALA A 393 -15.81 11.68 7.99
CA ALA A 393 -15.94 10.41 8.69
C ALA A 393 -14.98 9.36 8.14
N ARG A 394 -14.42 8.54 9.04
CA ARG A 394 -13.57 7.40 8.71
C ARG A 394 -14.12 6.13 9.34
N ALA A 395 -14.30 5.10 8.52
CA ALA A 395 -14.33 3.70 8.93
C ALA A 395 -13.06 3.00 8.39
N GLY A 396 -13.17 2.22 7.31
CA GLY A 396 -12.03 1.53 6.68
C GLY A 396 -11.01 2.41 5.93
N GLY A 397 -11.32 3.68 5.61
CA GLY A 397 -10.33 4.59 5.01
C GLY A 397 -10.10 4.48 3.49
N HIS A 398 -10.91 3.70 2.77
CA HIS A 398 -10.82 3.51 1.30
C HIS A 398 -11.49 4.61 0.46
N GLY A 399 -11.55 5.84 0.96
CA GLY A 399 -12.11 6.94 0.18
C GLY A 399 -11.20 7.30 -0.99
N ALA A 400 -11.64 7.01 -2.22
CA ALA A 400 -10.83 7.15 -3.43
C ALA A 400 -10.90 8.54 -4.09
N THR A 401 -11.99 9.28 -3.91
CA THR A 401 -12.23 10.60 -4.55
C THR A 401 -11.26 11.69 -4.07
N ASP A 402 -10.82 12.52 -5.01
CA ASP A 402 -10.02 13.74 -4.79
C ASP A 402 -10.68 14.78 -3.87
N SER A 403 -12.03 14.80 -3.83
CA SER A 403 -12.82 15.78 -3.10
C SER A 403 -12.59 15.77 -1.59
N LEU A 404 -11.98 14.70 -1.06
CA LEU A 404 -11.47 14.60 0.30
C LEU A 404 -10.37 15.63 0.60
N ALA A 405 -9.53 15.99 -0.37
CA ALA A 405 -8.50 17.02 -0.21
C ALA A 405 -9.07 18.41 0.12
N ASN A 406 -10.35 18.67 -0.20
CA ASN A 406 -11.02 19.92 0.16
C ASN A 406 -11.31 20.06 1.68
N ALA A 407 -11.16 18.98 2.47
CA ALA A 407 -11.32 19.01 3.92
C ALA A 407 -10.05 19.56 4.60
N GLN A 408 -9.97 20.88 4.75
CA GLN A 408 -8.82 21.58 5.32
C GLN A 408 -8.95 21.86 6.82
N ASN A 409 -7.89 21.61 7.60
CA ASN A 409 -7.87 21.67 9.07
C ASN A 409 -9.05 20.95 9.74
N SER A 410 -9.40 19.77 9.22
CA SER A 410 -10.64 19.08 9.54
C SER A 410 -10.58 18.20 10.80
N ILE A 411 -11.74 17.93 11.39
CA ILE A 411 -11.91 16.84 12.36
C ILE A 411 -12.18 15.53 11.59
N GLN A 412 -11.35 14.52 11.80
CA GLN A 412 -11.69 13.16 11.39
C GLN A 412 -12.52 12.48 12.48
N VAL A 413 -13.79 12.20 12.20
CA VAL A 413 -14.67 11.39 13.04
C VAL A 413 -14.36 9.92 12.75
N ASP A 414 -13.59 9.28 13.63
CA ASP A 414 -13.11 7.91 13.46
C ASP A 414 -14.05 6.91 14.16
N PHE A 415 -14.80 6.17 13.34
CA PHE A 415 -15.81 5.21 13.78
C PHE A 415 -15.23 3.84 14.17
N ARG A 416 -13.93 3.58 14.07
CA ARG A 416 -13.34 2.23 14.25
C ARG A 416 -13.63 1.55 15.61
N LYS A 417 -14.02 2.31 16.65
CA LYS A 417 -14.49 1.77 17.95
C LYS A 417 -15.99 1.40 17.96
N MET A 418 -16.79 1.96 17.04
CA MET A 418 -18.20 1.62 16.80
C MET A 418 -18.31 0.55 15.71
N ASN A 419 -17.83 -0.66 16.02
CA ASN A 419 -17.66 -1.76 15.07
C ASN A 419 -18.50 -3.01 15.40
N GLN A 420 -19.46 -2.89 16.32
CA GLN A 420 -20.21 -4.03 16.83
C GLN A 420 -21.22 -4.57 15.82
N VAL A 421 -21.29 -5.90 15.71
CA VAL A 421 -22.22 -6.65 14.88
C VAL A 421 -23.05 -7.55 15.80
N LYS A 422 -24.39 -7.47 15.71
CA LYS A 422 -25.30 -8.20 16.61
C LYS A 422 -26.54 -8.67 15.87
N LEU A 423 -26.76 -9.99 15.82
CA LEU A 423 -28.00 -10.57 15.30
C LEU A 423 -29.20 -10.08 16.14
N THR A 424 -30.31 -9.68 15.50
CA THR A 424 -31.54 -9.33 16.22
C THR A 424 -32.26 -10.60 16.70
N LYS A 425 -33.14 -10.46 17.70
CA LYS A 425 -33.95 -11.57 18.24
C LYS A 425 -34.78 -12.33 17.19
N SER A 426 -34.99 -11.73 16.01
CA SER A 426 -35.72 -12.36 14.90
C SER A 426 -34.90 -13.39 14.12
N GLY A 427 -33.56 -13.32 14.20
CA GLY A 427 -32.66 -14.10 13.34
C GLY A 427 -32.67 -13.71 11.85
N LYS A 428 -33.43 -12.69 11.45
CA LYS A 428 -33.58 -12.23 10.05
C LYS A 428 -32.85 -10.92 9.73
N THR A 429 -32.53 -10.15 10.76
CA THR A 429 -31.76 -8.90 10.64
C THR A 429 -30.61 -8.88 11.64
N ALA A 430 -29.58 -8.11 11.36
CA ALA A 430 -28.52 -7.77 12.29
C ALA A 430 -28.42 -6.24 12.46
N THR A 431 -28.06 -5.82 13.66
CA THR A 431 -27.59 -4.48 13.95
C THR A 431 -26.09 -4.41 13.68
N ILE A 432 -25.67 -3.53 12.78
CA ILE A 432 -24.26 -3.34 12.39
C ILE A 432 -23.88 -1.88 12.68
N ALA A 433 -22.88 -1.65 13.53
CA ALA A 433 -22.40 -0.30 13.83
C ALA A 433 -21.60 0.30 12.65
N GLY A 434 -21.69 1.62 12.48
CA GLY A 434 -21.25 2.32 11.26
C GLY A 434 -19.74 2.24 10.95
N GLY A 435 -18.91 1.84 11.91
CA GLY A 435 -17.47 1.64 11.76
C GLY A 435 -17.01 0.22 11.50
N ALA A 436 -17.92 -0.77 11.45
CA ALA A 436 -17.55 -2.16 11.21
C ALA A 436 -16.97 -2.37 9.81
N THR A 437 -15.92 -3.18 9.70
CA THR A 437 -15.37 -3.61 8.39
C THR A 437 -16.15 -4.79 7.81
N VAL A 438 -16.00 -5.04 6.51
CA VAL A 438 -16.50 -6.24 5.82
C VAL A 438 -16.09 -7.50 6.58
N LYS A 439 -14.80 -7.63 6.93
CA LYS A 439 -14.31 -8.78 7.71
C LYS A 439 -15.06 -8.94 9.03
N GLN A 440 -15.18 -7.88 9.84
CA GLN A 440 -15.84 -7.95 11.15
C GLN A 440 -17.33 -8.35 11.04
N VAL A 441 -17.97 -8.02 9.92
CA VAL A 441 -19.36 -8.39 9.64
C VAL A 441 -19.48 -9.85 9.19
N ILE A 442 -18.53 -10.34 8.40
CA ILE A 442 -18.44 -11.77 8.04
C ILE A 442 -18.13 -12.60 9.29
N ASP A 443 -17.01 -12.32 9.98
CA ASP A 443 -16.58 -12.99 11.21
C ASP A 443 -17.73 -13.08 12.25
N GLY A 444 -18.43 -11.96 12.48
CA GLY A 444 -19.47 -11.85 13.49
C GLY A 444 -20.82 -12.49 13.14
N LEU A 445 -21.08 -12.77 11.85
CA LEU A 445 -22.31 -13.42 11.40
C LEU A 445 -22.11 -14.91 11.10
N GLU A 446 -21.01 -15.29 10.47
CA GLU A 446 -20.75 -16.70 10.13
C GLU A 446 -20.55 -17.55 11.40
N ALA A 447 -19.97 -16.97 12.45
CA ALA A 447 -19.89 -17.58 13.79
C ALA A 447 -21.25 -17.94 14.41
N VAL A 448 -22.36 -17.41 13.88
CA VAL A 448 -23.74 -17.77 14.29
C VAL A 448 -24.58 -18.33 13.13
N GLY A 449 -23.94 -18.84 12.07
CA GLY A 449 -24.59 -19.47 10.92
C GLY A 449 -25.32 -18.50 9.97
N LYS A 450 -24.96 -17.21 10.01
CA LYS A 450 -25.57 -16.16 9.19
C LYS A 450 -24.56 -15.55 8.23
N ARG A 451 -25.06 -14.99 7.12
CA ARG A 451 -24.27 -14.24 6.14
C ARG A 451 -24.99 -12.98 5.70
N ALA A 452 -24.23 -12.03 5.18
CA ALA A 452 -24.73 -10.73 4.72
C ALA A 452 -24.19 -10.43 3.32
N VAL A 453 -24.99 -9.74 2.49
CA VAL A 453 -24.43 -9.10 1.28
C VAL A 453 -23.48 -8.00 1.75
N THR A 454 -22.26 -7.99 1.27
CA THR A 454 -21.20 -7.04 1.65
C THR A 454 -20.44 -6.59 0.41
N GLY A 455 -19.44 -5.72 0.58
CA GLY A 455 -18.36 -5.59 -0.40
C GLY A 455 -17.37 -6.74 -0.29
N ILE A 456 -16.37 -6.79 -1.16
CA ILE A 456 -15.40 -7.90 -1.22
C ILE A 456 -14.21 -7.70 -0.28
N CYS A 457 -13.61 -6.50 -0.25
CA CYS A 457 -12.36 -6.27 0.47
C CYS A 457 -12.55 -6.26 1.99
N GLU A 458 -11.80 -7.11 2.71
CA GLU A 458 -11.93 -7.33 4.15
C GLU A 458 -11.78 -6.06 5.01
N CYS A 459 -10.85 -5.21 4.61
CA CYS A 459 -10.47 -3.96 5.28
C CYS A 459 -11.49 -2.81 5.09
N VAL A 460 -12.39 -2.91 4.11
CA VAL A 460 -13.35 -1.83 3.79
C VAL A 460 -14.39 -1.70 4.90
N GLY A 461 -14.68 -0.46 5.31
CA GLY A 461 -15.77 -0.17 6.25
C GLY A 461 -17.12 -0.31 5.54
N LEU A 462 -17.97 -1.24 5.99
CA LEU A 462 -19.19 -1.69 5.27
C LEU A 462 -20.13 -0.53 4.87
N THR A 463 -20.19 0.50 5.71
CA THR A 463 -21.02 1.69 5.53
C THR A 463 -20.81 2.37 4.17
N ALA A 464 -19.59 2.51 3.66
CA ALA A 464 -19.36 3.23 2.39
C ALA A 464 -19.89 2.47 1.15
N PRO A 465 -19.61 1.16 0.96
CA PRO A 465 -20.33 0.31 0.00
C PRO A 465 -21.85 0.50 0.04
N ILE A 466 -22.48 0.38 1.22
CA ILE A 466 -23.93 0.56 1.38
C ILE A 466 -24.39 1.95 0.91
N LEU A 467 -23.70 3.03 1.30
CA LEU A 467 -24.08 4.41 0.96
C LEU A 467 -24.00 4.70 -0.55
N GLY A 468 -23.20 3.93 -1.30
CA GLY A 468 -23.05 4.05 -2.75
C GLY A 468 -23.79 3.00 -3.58
N GLY A 469 -24.31 1.93 -2.98
CA GLY A 469 -24.90 0.78 -3.68
C GLY A 469 -24.36 -0.52 -3.10
N GLY A 470 -23.09 -0.84 -3.39
CA GLY A 470 -22.37 -1.96 -2.78
C GLY A 470 -22.50 -3.26 -3.56
N HIS A 471 -21.59 -3.43 -4.51
CA HIS A 471 -21.35 -4.67 -5.26
C HIS A 471 -20.55 -5.68 -4.44
N GLY A 472 -20.76 -6.98 -4.71
CA GLY A 472 -20.05 -8.08 -4.08
C GLY A 472 -20.68 -9.45 -4.35
N TRP A 473 -20.04 -10.53 -3.90
CA TRP A 473 -20.27 -11.93 -4.30
C TRP A 473 -21.73 -12.42 -4.29
N LEU A 474 -22.58 -11.88 -3.40
CA LEU A 474 -23.96 -12.34 -3.21
C LEU A 474 -25.00 -11.52 -3.99
N GLN A 475 -24.59 -10.56 -4.82
CA GLN A 475 -25.53 -9.59 -5.41
C GLN A 475 -26.52 -10.21 -6.41
N GLY A 476 -26.15 -11.24 -7.17
CA GLY A 476 -27.04 -11.92 -8.12
C GLY A 476 -28.20 -12.61 -7.42
N GLN A 477 -27.97 -13.13 -6.21
CA GLN A 477 -28.96 -13.85 -5.39
C GLN A 477 -29.87 -12.91 -4.58
N TYR A 478 -29.33 -11.82 -4.03
CA TYR A 478 -30.05 -11.01 -3.02
C TYR A 478 -30.13 -9.51 -3.32
N GLY A 479 -29.50 -9.02 -4.39
CA GLY A 479 -29.41 -7.58 -4.71
C GLY A 479 -28.20 -6.91 -4.05
N LEU A 480 -28.06 -5.59 -4.23
CA LEU A 480 -26.90 -4.85 -3.71
C LEU A 480 -26.89 -4.79 -2.17
N ALA A 481 -25.75 -4.43 -1.58
CA ALA A 481 -25.63 -4.21 -0.14
C ALA A 481 -26.67 -3.18 0.37
N ALA A 482 -26.85 -2.07 -0.36
CA ALA A 482 -27.88 -1.08 -0.10
C ALA A 482 -29.30 -1.67 -0.03
N ASP A 483 -29.58 -2.71 -0.80
CA ASP A 483 -30.91 -3.32 -0.88
C ASP A 483 -31.25 -4.19 0.34
N GLN A 484 -30.25 -4.61 1.13
CA GLN A 484 -30.47 -5.34 2.38
C GLN A 484 -30.84 -4.42 3.56
N VAL A 485 -30.66 -3.09 3.44
CA VAL A 485 -30.91 -2.16 4.53
C VAL A 485 -32.40 -2.08 4.88
N VAL A 486 -32.72 -2.28 6.15
CA VAL A 486 -34.09 -2.15 6.70
C VAL A 486 -34.29 -0.78 7.32
N SER A 487 -33.32 -0.31 8.11
CA SER A 487 -33.29 1.02 8.69
C SER A 487 -31.86 1.51 8.94
N ALA A 488 -31.68 2.81 9.12
CA ALA A 488 -30.40 3.41 9.47
C ALA A 488 -30.59 4.46 10.58
N ARG A 489 -29.64 4.53 11.50
CA ARG A 489 -29.50 5.61 12.48
C ARG A 489 -28.32 6.46 12.06
N LEU A 490 -28.51 7.78 11.99
CA LEU A 490 -27.49 8.70 11.50
C LEU A 490 -27.57 10.06 12.17
N VAL A 491 -26.40 10.70 12.29
CA VAL A 491 -26.25 12.07 12.76
C VAL A 491 -26.22 13.02 11.57
N LEU A 492 -27.21 13.92 11.52
CA LEU A 492 -27.31 14.99 10.51
C LEU A 492 -26.25 16.07 10.74
N SER A 493 -26.08 17.01 9.79
CA SER A 493 -25.16 18.14 9.96
C SER A 493 -25.56 19.14 11.06
N SER A 494 -26.78 19.07 11.60
CA SER A 494 -27.17 19.75 12.85
C SER A 494 -26.59 19.10 14.11
N GLY A 495 -26.13 17.85 14.01
CA GLY A 495 -25.77 16.99 15.12
C GLY A 495 -26.96 16.27 15.77
N ASP A 496 -28.12 16.24 15.11
CA ASP A 496 -29.27 15.48 15.58
C ASP A 496 -29.22 14.05 15.07
N LEU A 497 -29.51 13.11 15.96
CA LEU A 497 -29.57 11.68 15.69
C LEU A 497 -31.00 11.31 15.28
N ILE A 498 -31.18 10.80 14.07
CA ILE A 498 -32.47 10.38 13.54
C ILE A 498 -32.44 8.90 13.11
N THR A 499 -33.63 8.32 12.97
CA THR A 499 -33.81 6.99 12.35
C THR A 499 -34.55 7.14 11.03
N VAL A 500 -34.03 6.52 9.97
CA VAL A 500 -34.61 6.52 8.63
C VAL A 500 -34.90 5.10 8.13
N SER A 501 -35.99 4.94 7.40
CA SER A 501 -36.45 3.67 6.82
C SER A 501 -37.52 3.95 5.76
N ALA A 502 -38.04 2.91 5.11
CA ALA A 502 -39.19 3.03 4.21
C ALA A 502 -40.45 3.63 4.87
N LYS A 503 -40.52 3.70 6.21
CA LYS A 503 -41.65 4.28 6.98
C LYS A 503 -41.30 5.59 7.72
N SER A 504 -40.02 5.97 7.77
CA SER A 504 -39.53 7.15 8.51
C SER A 504 -38.54 7.91 7.63
N ASN A 505 -38.90 9.13 7.21
CA ASN A 505 -38.12 9.94 6.28
C ASN A 505 -37.75 9.18 4.97
N PRO A 506 -38.74 8.62 4.25
CA PRO A 506 -38.49 7.68 3.14
C PRO A 506 -37.66 8.27 2.00
N ASP A 507 -37.73 9.57 1.73
CA ASP A 507 -36.90 10.21 0.70
C ASP A 507 -35.42 10.32 1.09
N LEU A 508 -35.12 10.52 2.38
CA LEU A 508 -33.75 10.45 2.87
C LEU A 508 -33.25 9.00 2.86
N PHE A 509 -34.11 8.04 3.22
CA PHE A 509 -33.78 6.61 3.11
C PHE A 509 -33.48 6.19 1.66
N TRP A 510 -34.27 6.66 0.69
CA TRP A 510 -34.00 6.53 -0.75
C TRP A 510 -32.63 7.11 -1.14
N ALA A 511 -32.29 8.29 -0.61
CA ALA A 511 -31.02 8.96 -0.89
C ALA A 511 -29.79 8.26 -0.28
N LEU A 512 -29.95 7.63 0.90
CA LEU A 512 -28.88 6.82 1.50
C LEU A 512 -28.48 5.63 0.63
N LYS A 513 -29.42 5.05 -0.12
CA LYS A 513 -29.19 3.94 -1.04
C LYS A 513 -28.62 4.40 -2.39
N GLY A 514 -27.40 4.98 -2.39
CA GLY A 514 -26.65 5.33 -3.60
C GLY A 514 -25.94 6.69 -3.58
N ALA A 515 -26.38 7.62 -2.72
CA ALA A 515 -25.75 8.94 -2.56
C ALA A 515 -25.49 9.31 -1.09
N GLY A 516 -25.54 8.33 -0.19
CA GLY A 516 -25.70 8.54 1.25
C GLY A 516 -24.57 9.32 1.94
N HIS A 517 -23.36 9.28 1.37
CA HIS A 517 -22.19 10.06 1.80
C HIS A 517 -22.47 11.56 1.98
N ASN A 518 -23.47 12.09 1.28
CA ASN A 518 -23.81 13.51 1.26
C ASN A 518 -24.86 13.94 2.31
N PHE A 519 -25.38 13.05 3.16
CA PHE A 519 -26.56 13.36 3.99
C PHE A 519 -26.36 13.24 5.52
N GLY A 520 -25.45 12.42 6.00
CA GLY A 520 -25.19 12.30 7.43
C GLY A 520 -24.14 11.25 7.77
N LEU A 521 -23.77 11.19 9.05
CA LEU A 521 -22.84 10.17 9.56
C LEU A 521 -23.65 8.99 10.11
N VAL A 522 -23.71 7.88 9.37
CA VAL A 522 -24.45 6.69 9.80
C VAL A 522 -23.74 6.03 10.98
N THR A 523 -24.43 5.94 12.11
CA THR A 523 -23.95 5.33 13.35
C THR A 523 -24.28 3.85 13.43
N GLN A 524 -25.38 3.42 12.80
CA GLN A 524 -25.91 2.07 12.91
C GLN A 524 -26.81 1.73 11.71
N TRP A 525 -26.67 0.51 11.18
CA TRP A 525 -27.59 -0.12 10.24
C TRP A 525 -28.43 -1.17 10.96
N GLU A 526 -29.70 -1.30 10.57
CA GLU A 526 -30.43 -2.55 10.67
C GLU A 526 -30.45 -3.18 9.27
N TYR A 527 -29.93 -4.40 9.18
CA TYR A 527 -29.50 -5.00 7.93
C TYR A 527 -30.04 -6.42 7.79
N THR A 528 -30.56 -6.78 6.62
CA THR A 528 -31.06 -8.13 6.35
C THR A 528 -29.89 -9.11 6.32
N VAL A 529 -30.08 -10.29 6.94
CA VAL A 529 -29.11 -11.38 6.93
C VAL A 529 -29.77 -12.68 6.49
N HIS A 530 -28.97 -13.51 5.84
CA HIS A 530 -29.39 -14.78 5.25
C HIS A 530 -28.74 -15.94 6.00
N ASP A 531 -29.27 -17.15 5.87
CA ASP A 531 -28.62 -18.34 6.41
C ASP A 531 -27.39 -18.73 5.56
N VAL A 532 -26.35 -19.26 6.22
CA VAL A 532 -25.21 -19.87 5.53
C VAL A 532 -25.65 -21.18 4.88
N LYS A 533 -25.34 -21.38 3.60
CA LYS A 533 -25.60 -22.64 2.88
C LYS A 533 -24.71 -23.76 3.48
N PRO A 534 -25.17 -25.03 3.52
CA PRO A 534 -24.33 -26.14 4.00
C PRO A 534 -23.09 -26.43 3.13
N THR A 535 -23.08 -25.96 1.88
CA THR A 535 -21.99 -26.07 0.92
C THR A 535 -21.02 -24.90 1.08
N GLN A 536 -19.72 -25.17 0.98
CA GLN A 536 -18.71 -24.12 0.84
C GLN A 536 -18.83 -23.39 -0.50
N TRP A 537 -18.12 -22.27 -0.63
CA TRP A 537 -17.93 -21.64 -1.93
C TRP A 537 -16.96 -22.48 -2.76
N SER A 538 -17.17 -22.53 -4.06
CA SER A 538 -16.26 -23.17 -5.02
C SER A 538 -15.62 -22.12 -5.91
N TYR A 539 -14.39 -22.39 -6.36
CA TYR A 539 -13.70 -21.52 -7.31
C TYR A 539 -12.91 -22.31 -8.35
N GLU A 540 -12.81 -21.74 -9.56
CA GLU A 540 -11.78 -22.07 -10.54
C GLU A 540 -11.14 -20.78 -11.04
N ILE A 541 -9.81 -20.71 -10.99
CA ILE A 541 -8.98 -19.59 -11.41
C ILE A 541 -8.15 -20.05 -12.59
N PHE A 542 -8.24 -19.30 -13.68
CA PHE A 542 -7.57 -19.54 -14.94
C PHE A 542 -6.56 -18.43 -15.20
N ILE A 543 -5.33 -18.80 -15.59
CA ILE A 543 -4.30 -17.85 -15.99
C ILE A 543 -3.94 -18.10 -17.45
N TYR A 544 -4.09 -17.06 -18.27
CA TYR A 544 -3.78 -17.11 -19.71
C TYR A 544 -2.69 -16.10 -20.08
N SER A 545 -1.92 -16.47 -21.10
CA SER A 545 -1.09 -15.57 -21.88
C SER A 545 -1.95 -14.66 -22.77
N GLN A 546 -1.36 -13.57 -23.24
CA GLN A 546 -2.08 -12.51 -23.97
C GLN A 546 -2.71 -12.95 -25.29
N ASP A 547 -2.24 -14.00 -25.93
CA ASP A 547 -2.78 -14.54 -27.19
C ASP A 547 -4.17 -15.19 -27.04
N LYS A 548 -4.66 -15.33 -25.80
CA LYS A 548 -5.99 -15.86 -25.48
C LYS A 548 -7.03 -14.77 -25.16
N LEU A 549 -6.64 -13.49 -25.14
CA LEU A 549 -7.52 -12.37 -24.74
C LEU A 549 -8.84 -12.38 -25.50
N GLU A 550 -8.77 -12.47 -26.83
CA GLU A 550 -9.93 -12.43 -27.71
C GLU A 550 -10.89 -13.59 -27.38
N ALA A 551 -10.40 -14.82 -27.38
CA ALA A 551 -11.20 -16.01 -27.06
C ALA A 551 -11.80 -15.96 -25.64
N LEU A 552 -11.04 -15.46 -24.65
CA LEU A 552 -11.50 -15.33 -23.27
C LEU A 552 -12.67 -14.34 -23.15
N TYR A 553 -12.56 -13.14 -23.71
CA TYR A 553 -13.59 -12.12 -23.56
C TYR A 553 -14.78 -12.31 -24.52
N GLU A 554 -14.61 -12.99 -25.67
CA GLU A 554 -15.72 -13.50 -26.48
C GLU A 554 -16.53 -14.58 -25.74
N LEU A 555 -15.85 -15.51 -25.06
CA LEU A 555 -16.50 -16.51 -24.22
C LEU A 555 -17.16 -15.86 -23.00
N ALA A 556 -16.49 -14.93 -22.31
CA ALA A 556 -17.05 -14.23 -21.16
C ALA A 556 -18.36 -13.50 -21.52
N ASN A 557 -18.40 -12.80 -22.67
CA ASN A 557 -19.62 -12.20 -23.21
C ASN A 557 -20.75 -13.18 -23.50
N THR A 558 -20.40 -14.44 -23.82
CA THR A 558 -21.38 -15.51 -24.01
C THR A 558 -21.88 -16.01 -22.66
N MET A 559 -20.99 -16.23 -21.70
CA MET A 559 -21.32 -16.68 -20.34
C MET A 559 -22.14 -15.66 -19.54
N LEU A 560 -21.90 -14.35 -19.71
CA LEU A 560 -22.68 -13.28 -19.04
C LEU A 560 -24.19 -13.37 -19.31
N LYS A 561 -24.62 -13.85 -20.49
CA LYS A 561 -26.04 -13.90 -20.90
C LYS A 561 -26.87 -14.86 -20.05
N ASP A 562 -26.27 -15.98 -19.67
CA ASP A 562 -26.89 -17.07 -18.92
C ASP A 562 -26.16 -17.31 -17.57
N GLN A 563 -25.49 -16.28 -17.04
CA GLN A 563 -24.68 -16.36 -15.82
C GLN A 563 -25.56 -16.73 -14.61
N PRO A 564 -25.28 -17.82 -13.87
CA PRO A 564 -26.03 -18.18 -12.67
C PRO A 564 -25.98 -17.08 -11.60
N ALA A 565 -27.06 -16.94 -10.82
CA ALA A 565 -27.13 -15.96 -9.72
C ALA A 565 -26.05 -16.18 -8.64
N GLU A 566 -25.60 -17.42 -8.49
CA GLU A 566 -24.52 -17.86 -7.60
C GLU A 566 -23.11 -17.57 -8.13
N ALA A 567 -22.95 -17.26 -9.42
CA ALA A 567 -21.66 -17.10 -10.07
C ALA A 567 -21.23 -15.63 -10.16
N THR A 568 -19.93 -15.37 -9.95
CA THR A 568 -19.24 -14.10 -10.25
C THR A 568 -18.02 -14.39 -11.13
N HIS A 569 -17.84 -13.60 -12.19
CA HIS A 569 -16.61 -13.56 -12.98
C HIS A 569 -15.68 -12.48 -12.41
N TRP A 570 -14.44 -12.84 -12.10
CA TRP A 570 -13.46 -11.94 -11.52
C TRP A 570 -12.20 -11.91 -12.39
N GLY A 571 -11.93 -10.80 -13.07
CA GLY A 571 -10.83 -10.67 -14.03
C GLY A 571 -9.76 -9.68 -13.57
N TYR A 572 -8.49 -10.04 -13.75
CA TYR A 572 -7.38 -9.08 -13.69
C TYR A 572 -6.55 -9.11 -14.98
N ILE A 573 -6.13 -7.93 -15.44
CA ILE A 573 -4.90 -7.77 -16.21
C ILE A 573 -3.84 -7.25 -15.23
N VAL A 574 -2.80 -8.04 -14.99
CA VAL A 574 -1.81 -7.78 -13.93
C VAL A 574 -0.44 -8.35 -14.31
N LYS A 575 0.64 -7.71 -13.84
CA LYS A 575 2.00 -8.19 -14.04
C LYS A 575 2.41 -9.14 -12.91
N VAL A 576 2.77 -10.38 -13.25
CA VAL A 576 3.32 -11.37 -12.31
C VAL A 576 4.57 -11.96 -12.96
N ALA A 577 5.74 -11.42 -12.58
CA ALA A 577 7.02 -11.72 -13.24
C ALA A 577 7.47 -13.18 -13.08
N GLU A 578 6.96 -13.86 -12.06
CA GLU A 578 7.17 -15.29 -11.77
C GLU A 578 6.41 -16.21 -12.76
N ILE A 579 5.39 -15.69 -13.46
CA ILE A 579 4.60 -16.42 -14.46
C ILE A 579 4.99 -15.97 -15.87
N ASP A 580 5.03 -14.65 -16.10
CA ASP A 580 5.50 -14.05 -17.35
C ASP A 580 6.38 -12.84 -17.04
N ALA A 581 7.69 -13.00 -17.26
CA ALA A 581 8.70 -11.98 -16.99
C ALA A 581 8.57 -10.76 -17.92
N ASP A 582 8.03 -10.93 -19.13
CA ASP A 582 8.01 -9.91 -20.18
C ASP A 582 6.64 -9.22 -20.28
N HIS A 583 5.54 -9.96 -20.26
CA HIS A 583 4.18 -9.43 -20.45
C HIS A 583 3.25 -9.54 -19.20
N PRO A 584 2.17 -8.75 -19.10
CA PRO A 584 1.08 -8.99 -18.15
C PRO A 584 0.30 -10.28 -18.45
N ILE A 585 -0.24 -10.91 -17.41
CA ILE A 585 -1.12 -12.09 -17.53
C ILE A 585 -2.60 -11.69 -17.51
N LEU A 586 -3.44 -12.57 -18.05
CA LEU A 586 -4.89 -12.54 -17.87
C LEU A 586 -5.26 -13.53 -16.77
N TRP A 587 -5.64 -13.03 -15.60
CA TRP A 587 -6.17 -13.83 -14.49
C TRP A 587 -7.70 -13.78 -14.58
N PHE A 588 -8.38 -14.92 -14.58
CA PHE A 588 -9.84 -14.97 -14.68
C PHE A 588 -10.41 -16.05 -13.75
N GLY A 589 -11.19 -15.64 -12.77
CA GLY A 589 -11.79 -16.50 -11.76
C GLY A 589 -13.30 -16.65 -11.94
N ILE A 590 -13.78 -17.89 -11.83
CA ILE A 590 -15.17 -18.22 -11.56
C ILE A 590 -15.30 -18.45 -10.06
N ILE A 591 -16.03 -17.57 -9.37
CA ILE A 591 -16.34 -17.67 -7.94
C ILE A 591 -17.82 -18.05 -7.80
N TYR A 592 -18.13 -19.12 -7.06
CA TYR A 592 -19.46 -19.75 -7.08
C TYR A 592 -20.00 -20.11 -5.69
N ASP A 593 -21.20 -19.62 -5.34
CA ASP A 593 -21.90 -19.91 -4.07
C ASP A 593 -22.66 -21.26 -4.09
N GLY A 594 -21.90 -22.34 -4.22
CA GLY A 594 -22.44 -23.71 -4.30
C GLY A 594 -21.40 -24.78 -4.64
N PRO A 595 -21.83 -26.01 -4.97
CA PRO A 595 -20.95 -27.18 -5.12
C PRO A 595 -19.93 -27.09 -6.26
N THR A 596 -18.75 -27.67 -6.03
CA THR A 596 -17.66 -27.74 -7.02
C THR A 596 -18.07 -28.35 -8.35
N GLU A 597 -18.94 -29.36 -8.35
CA GLU A 597 -19.40 -30.01 -9.59
C GLU A 597 -20.15 -29.04 -10.51
N THR A 598 -21.02 -28.20 -9.94
CA THR A 598 -21.77 -27.18 -10.69
C THR A 598 -20.85 -26.07 -11.19
N ALA A 599 -19.92 -25.60 -10.35
CA ALA A 599 -18.93 -24.60 -10.74
C ALA A 599 -18.05 -25.10 -11.90
N ARG A 600 -17.55 -26.34 -11.83
CA ARG A 600 -16.76 -26.99 -12.90
C ARG A 600 -17.54 -27.20 -14.19
N ALA A 601 -18.80 -27.61 -14.10
CA ALA A 601 -19.66 -27.76 -15.28
C ALA A 601 -19.86 -26.42 -16.00
N TYR A 602 -20.05 -25.32 -15.25
CA TYR A 602 -20.16 -23.97 -15.77
C TYR A 602 -18.83 -23.43 -16.35
N ALA A 603 -17.71 -23.69 -15.66
CA ALA A 603 -16.39 -23.23 -16.09
C ALA A 603 -15.75 -24.07 -17.21
N LYS A 604 -16.31 -25.23 -17.57
CA LYS A 604 -15.77 -26.16 -18.57
C LYS A 604 -15.35 -25.52 -19.91
N PRO A 605 -16.06 -24.52 -20.47
CA PRO A 605 -15.63 -23.85 -21.71
C PRO A 605 -14.33 -23.02 -21.57
N LEU A 606 -13.97 -22.56 -20.36
CA LEU A 606 -12.73 -21.82 -20.11
C LEU A 606 -11.49 -22.74 -20.21
N HIS A 607 -11.63 -24.01 -19.81
CA HIS A 607 -10.58 -25.03 -20.00
C HIS A 607 -10.27 -25.24 -21.50
N ASP A 608 -11.28 -25.18 -22.37
CA ASP A 608 -11.13 -25.42 -23.81
C ASP A 608 -10.33 -24.31 -24.53
N ILE A 609 -10.11 -23.15 -23.90
CA ILE A 609 -9.27 -22.05 -24.42
C ILE A 609 -7.77 -22.37 -24.29
N GLY A 610 -7.38 -23.29 -23.41
CA GLY A 610 -5.98 -23.62 -23.13
C GLY A 610 -5.29 -22.63 -22.17
N PRO A 611 -5.70 -22.58 -20.89
CA PRO A 611 -5.00 -21.82 -19.84
C PRO A 611 -3.58 -22.36 -19.59
N MET A 612 -2.67 -21.47 -19.16
CA MET A 612 -1.33 -21.85 -18.70
C MET A 612 -1.37 -22.52 -17.33
N ILE A 613 -2.23 -22.01 -16.43
CA ILE A 613 -2.42 -22.50 -15.06
C ILE A 613 -3.92 -22.53 -14.78
N VAL A 614 -4.38 -23.61 -14.13
CA VAL A 614 -5.70 -23.68 -13.50
C VAL A 614 -5.53 -24.02 -12.03
N GLN A 615 -6.13 -23.22 -11.16
CA GLN A 615 -6.24 -23.50 -9.72
C GLN A 615 -7.72 -23.62 -9.35
N ALA A 616 -8.11 -24.74 -8.77
CA ALA A 616 -9.49 -25.02 -8.40
C ALA A 616 -9.59 -25.49 -6.94
N GLY A 617 -10.66 -25.13 -6.25
CA GLY A 617 -10.87 -25.55 -4.86
C GLY A 617 -12.21 -25.11 -4.27
N GLU A 618 -12.35 -25.38 -2.97
CA GLU A 618 -13.45 -24.88 -2.14
C GLU A 618 -12.87 -24.00 -1.02
N GLY A 619 -13.70 -23.12 -0.45
CA GLY A 619 -13.29 -22.26 0.66
C GLY A 619 -14.42 -21.45 1.28
N ASN A 620 -14.06 -20.68 2.30
CA ASN A 620 -14.89 -19.66 2.93
C ASN A 620 -14.60 -18.26 2.33
N LEU A 621 -15.34 -17.23 2.78
CA LEU A 621 -15.19 -15.87 2.25
C LEU A 621 -13.79 -15.24 2.46
N HIS A 622 -13.04 -15.64 3.50
CA HIS A 622 -11.67 -15.19 3.72
C HIS A 622 -10.68 -15.87 2.75
N ASP A 623 -10.89 -17.15 2.44
CA ASP A 623 -10.09 -17.86 1.43
C ASP A 623 -10.28 -17.19 0.06
N LEU A 624 -11.53 -16.86 -0.30
CA LEU A 624 -11.84 -16.11 -1.52
C LEU A 624 -11.24 -14.69 -1.53
N ALA A 625 -11.24 -14.00 -0.39
CA ALA A 625 -10.60 -12.70 -0.27
C ALA A 625 -9.08 -12.80 -0.50
N ALA A 626 -8.40 -13.80 0.07
CA ALA A 626 -6.97 -14.02 -0.13
C ALA A 626 -6.64 -14.38 -1.58
N LEU A 627 -7.41 -15.31 -2.18
CA LEU A 627 -7.26 -15.73 -3.58
C LEU A 627 -7.44 -14.58 -4.58
N THR A 628 -8.23 -13.57 -4.22
CA THR A 628 -8.49 -12.40 -5.06
C THR A 628 -7.63 -11.18 -4.67
N PHE A 629 -6.70 -11.30 -3.72
CA PHE A 629 -5.86 -10.22 -3.19
C PHE A 629 -6.64 -9.10 -2.47
N GLN A 630 -7.80 -9.43 -1.91
CA GLN A 630 -8.74 -8.54 -1.21
C GLN A 630 -8.84 -8.81 0.31
N ASP A 631 -8.02 -9.73 0.84
CA ASP A 631 -7.83 -9.94 2.28
C ASP A 631 -7.02 -8.79 2.92
N LEU A 632 -6.93 -8.78 4.25
CA LEU A 632 -6.18 -7.74 4.99
C LEU A 632 -4.71 -7.54 4.56
N ASN A 633 -4.05 -8.55 3.98
CA ASN A 633 -2.65 -8.49 3.54
C ASN A 633 -2.50 -8.30 2.02
N GLY A 634 -3.57 -8.47 1.26
CA GLY A 634 -3.59 -8.37 -0.20
C GLY A 634 -3.46 -6.94 -0.74
N ALA A 635 -3.14 -6.83 -2.03
CA ALA A 635 -2.94 -5.54 -2.72
C ALA A 635 -4.17 -4.61 -2.66
N GLY A 636 -5.38 -5.18 -2.57
CA GLY A 636 -6.63 -4.44 -2.36
C GLY A 636 -6.72 -3.75 -1.00
N CYS A 637 -6.01 -4.23 0.02
CA CYS A 637 -5.98 -3.67 1.37
C CYS A 637 -4.66 -2.97 1.75
N ALA A 638 -3.67 -2.91 0.85
CA ALA A 638 -2.38 -2.26 1.10
C ALA A 638 -2.51 -0.76 1.44
N TYR A 639 -1.72 -0.29 2.40
CA TYR A 639 -1.63 1.12 2.85
C TYR A 639 -0.30 1.75 2.44
N GLY A 640 -0.23 3.09 2.40
CA GLY A 640 1.00 3.82 2.10
C GLY A 640 1.35 3.93 0.61
N LEU A 641 0.47 3.44 -0.27
CA LEU A 641 0.55 3.66 -1.71
C LEU A 641 -0.39 4.80 -2.14
N THR A 642 -0.07 5.42 -3.28
CA THR A 642 -1.12 6.06 -4.06
C THR A 642 -1.85 4.97 -4.84
N SER A 643 -3.15 4.84 -4.61
CA SER A 643 -4.04 3.93 -5.33
C SER A 643 -5.12 4.75 -6.04
N LEU A 644 -5.00 4.92 -7.35
CA LEU A 644 -6.01 5.58 -8.18
C LEU A 644 -7.04 4.59 -8.70
N ARG A 645 -8.26 5.07 -8.92
CA ARG A 645 -9.34 4.31 -9.56
C ARG A 645 -9.91 5.09 -10.73
N PHE A 646 -10.28 4.41 -11.80
CA PHE A 646 -10.95 5.03 -12.94
C PHE A 646 -12.09 4.11 -13.37
N PRO A 647 -13.26 4.20 -12.71
CA PRO A 647 -14.33 3.23 -12.86
C PRO A 647 -15.15 3.45 -14.13
N ILE A 648 -15.61 2.35 -14.72
CA ILE A 648 -16.64 2.33 -15.77
C ILE A 648 -17.55 1.10 -15.61
N GLY A 649 -18.86 1.31 -15.69
CA GLY A 649 -19.87 0.26 -15.83
C GLY A 649 -20.15 -0.04 -17.31
N LEU A 650 -20.30 -1.31 -17.66
CA LEU A 650 -20.51 -1.81 -19.02
C LEU A 650 -21.57 -2.92 -19.07
N LYS A 651 -22.19 -3.09 -20.24
CA LYS A 651 -23.11 -4.22 -20.54
C LYS A 651 -22.40 -5.48 -21.01
N SER A 652 -21.28 -5.32 -21.69
CA SER A 652 -20.51 -6.37 -22.32
C SER A 652 -19.08 -5.90 -22.55
N TYR A 653 -18.15 -6.85 -22.68
CA TYR A 653 -16.77 -6.55 -23.04
C TYR A 653 -16.67 -6.22 -24.52
N ASN A 654 -16.27 -5.00 -24.88
CA ASN A 654 -15.81 -4.75 -26.25
C ASN A 654 -14.39 -5.32 -26.39
N VAL A 655 -14.27 -6.50 -27.02
CA VAL A 655 -13.02 -7.28 -27.07
C VAL A 655 -11.85 -6.48 -27.67
N ALA A 656 -12.10 -5.70 -28.74
CA ALA A 656 -11.08 -4.85 -29.35
C ALA A 656 -10.64 -3.68 -28.43
N ALA A 657 -11.52 -3.20 -27.54
CA ALA A 657 -11.16 -2.21 -26.54
C ALA A 657 -10.40 -2.83 -25.36
N VAL A 658 -10.77 -4.05 -24.92
CA VAL A 658 -10.01 -4.79 -23.90
C VAL A 658 -8.60 -5.13 -24.40
N ARG A 659 -8.44 -5.45 -25.70
CA ARG A 659 -7.13 -5.56 -26.35
C ARG A 659 -6.31 -4.26 -26.24
N LYS A 660 -6.88 -3.10 -26.63
CA LYS A 660 -6.20 -1.79 -26.47
C LYS A 660 -5.80 -1.49 -25.03
N VAL A 661 -6.67 -1.82 -24.07
CA VAL A 661 -6.39 -1.71 -22.63
C VAL A 661 -5.20 -2.59 -22.24
N TYR A 662 -5.19 -3.85 -22.66
CA TYR A 662 -4.07 -4.77 -22.42
C TYR A 662 -2.76 -4.25 -23.00
N ASP A 663 -2.74 -3.89 -24.29
CA ASP A 663 -1.53 -3.48 -25.01
C ASP A 663 -0.94 -2.20 -24.38
N HIS A 664 -1.81 -1.28 -23.93
CA HIS A 664 -1.40 -0.04 -23.26
C HIS A 664 -0.94 -0.24 -21.81
N ILE A 665 -1.47 -1.27 -21.11
CA ILE A 665 -0.95 -1.70 -19.80
C ILE A 665 0.46 -2.26 -19.97
N ASP A 666 0.67 -3.17 -20.92
CA ASP A 666 1.98 -3.79 -21.19
C ASP A 666 3.03 -2.73 -21.57
N GLU A 667 2.70 -1.87 -22.54
CA GLU A 667 3.56 -0.75 -22.96
C GLU A 667 3.91 0.21 -21.81
N THR A 668 2.91 0.58 -20.99
CA THR A 668 3.13 1.49 -19.85
C THR A 668 3.98 0.83 -18.76
N PHE A 669 3.76 -0.45 -18.44
CA PHE A 669 4.53 -1.14 -17.40
C PHE A 669 6.00 -1.32 -17.77
N GLN A 670 6.30 -1.50 -19.07
CA GLN A 670 7.68 -1.53 -19.57
C GLN A 670 8.35 -0.14 -19.52
N LYS A 671 7.60 0.94 -19.76
CA LYS A 671 8.12 2.32 -19.79
C LYS A 671 8.20 3.00 -18.42
N VAL A 672 7.31 2.63 -17.49
CA VAL A 672 7.14 3.25 -16.17
C VAL A 672 7.02 2.14 -15.11
N PRO A 673 8.14 1.51 -14.71
CA PRO A 673 8.13 0.40 -13.75
C PRO A 673 7.51 0.76 -12.39
N GLU A 674 7.48 2.04 -12.02
CA GLU A 674 6.87 2.52 -10.77
C GLU A 674 5.36 2.24 -10.68
N VAL A 675 4.66 2.10 -11.81
CA VAL A 675 3.24 1.73 -11.86
C VAL A 675 3.02 0.26 -12.24
N ALA A 676 4.06 -0.54 -12.49
CA ALA A 676 3.92 -1.94 -12.93
C ALA A 676 3.33 -2.89 -11.87
N GLY A 677 3.25 -2.46 -10.60
CA GLY A 677 2.48 -3.14 -9.55
C GLY A 677 0.97 -2.87 -9.59
N SER A 678 0.49 -2.10 -10.57
CA SER A 678 -0.93 -1.86 -10.78
C SER A 678 -1.65 -3.11 -11.31
N PHE A 679 -2.96 -3.17 -11.11
CA PHE A 679 -3.82 -4.19 -11.71
C PHE A 679 -5.10 -3.58 -12.26
N PHE A 680 -5.60 -4.13 -13.37
CA PHE A 680 -6.84 -3.71 -14.00
C PHE A 680 -7.93 -4.72 -13.68
N LEU A 681 -8.91 -4.32 -12.87
CA LEU A 681 -9.96 -5.20 -12.36
C LEU A 681 -11.21 -5.13 -13.25
N LEU A 682 -11.73 -6.29 -13.64
CA LEU A 682 -12.98 -6.47 -14.37
C LEU A 682 -13.91 -7.41 -13.61
N GLU A 683 -15.06 -6.91 -13.16
CA GLU A 683 -15.98 -7.60 -12.24
C GLU A 683 -17.29 -7.91 -12.99
N GLY A 684 -17.38 -9.11 -13.57
CA GLY A 684 -18.59 -9.58 -14.26
C GLY A 684 -19.56 -10.22 -13.26
N TYR A 685 -20.44 -9.41 -12.69
CA TYR A 685 -21.36 -9.87 -11.66
C TYR A 685 -22.66 -10.43 -12.25
N SER A 686 -23.22 -11.42 -11.56
CA SER A 686 -24.64 -11.76 -11.72
C SER A 686 -25.53 -10.61 -11.21
N THR A 687 -26.59 -10.29 -11.94
CA THR A 687 -27.39 -9.06 -11.73
C THR A 687 -28.88 -9.32 -11.49
N GLN A 688 -29.35 -10.57 -11.47
CA GLN A 688 -30.78 -10.91 -11.47
C GLN A 688 -31.55 -10.21 -10.33
N ALA A 689 -31.10 -10.37 -9.08
CA ALA A 689 -31.72 -9.70 -7.93
C ALA A 689 -31.43 -8.18 -7.85
N VAL A 690 -30.38 -7.68 -8.53
CA VAL A 690 -30.08 -6.24 -8.65
C VAL A 690 -31.08 -5.56 -9.60
N GLN A 691 -31.34 -6.17 -10.75
CA GLN A 691 -32.26 -5.69 -11.79
C GLN A 691 -33.74 -5.90 -11.46
N ALA A 692 -34.06 -6.92 -10.64
CA ALA A 692 -35.41 -7.11 -10.10
C ALA A 692 -35.91 -5.92 -9.25
N ILE A 693 -35.00 -5.07 -8.77
CA ILE A 693 -35.30 -3.85 -8.03
C ILE A 693 -35.27 -2.65 -8.98
N SER A 694 -36.38 -1.92 -9.08
CA SER A 694 -36.48 -0.74 -9.96
C SER A 694 -35.40 0.31 -9.66
N SER A 695 -34.67 0.77 -10.68
CA SER A 695 -33.67 1.85 -10.58
C SER A 695 -34.24 3.17 -10.02
N ALA A 696 -35.55 3.42 -10.18
CA ALA A 696 -36.20 4.58 -9.58
C ALA A 696 -36.38 4.47 -8.05
N SER A 697 -36.36 3.26 -7.48
CA SER A 697 -36.59 3.01 -6.05
C SER A 697 -35.39 3.34 -5.15
N THR A 698 -34.25 3.70 -5.73
CA THR A 698 -33.01 4.04 -5.02
C THR A 698 -32.28 5.22 -5.67
N ALA A 699 -31.38 5.87 -4.92
CA ALA A 699 -30.46 6.85 -5.49
C ALA A 699 -29.33 6.22 -6.34
N PHE A 700 -29.10 4.91 -6.24
CA PHE A 700 -28.18 4.19 -7.11
C PHE A 700 -28.77 4.09 -8.53
N PRO A 701 -28.09 4.61 -9.58
CA PRO A 701 -28.62 4.65 -10.93
C PRO A 701 -28.41 3.35 -11.73
N HIS A 702 -27.21 2.79 -11.65
CA HIS A 702 -26.62 1.89 -12.64
C HIS A 702 -26.95 0.39 -12.44
N ARG A 703 -28.21 0.07 -12.14
CA ARG A 703 -28.64 -1.32 -11.82
C ARG A 703 -28.53 -2.31 -12.98
N ASP A 704 -28.43 -1.79 -14.18
CA ASP A 704 -28.45 -2.48 -15.45
C ASP A 704 -27.05 -2.73 -16.02
N ASP A 705 -25.96 -2.41 -15.30
CA ASP A 705 -24.59 -2.79 -15.67
C ASP A 705 -24.30 -4.23 -15.25
N GLU A 706 -23.75 -5.02 -16.18
CA GLU A 706 -23.36 -6.42 -15.95
C GLU A 706 -21.89 -6.53 -15.52
N ILE A 707 -21.07 -5.56 -15.94
CA ILE A 707 -19.63 -5.50 -15.65
C ILE A 707 -19.30 -4.18 -14.97
N LEU A 708 -18.64 -4.25 -13.82
CA LEU A 708 -17.96 -3.11 -13.20
C LEU A 708 -16.46 -3.24 -13.48
N VAL A 709 -15.84 -2.19 -14.04
CA VAL A 709 -14.41 -2.15 -14.33
C VAL A 709 -13.77 -1.01 -13.55
N THR A 710 -12.54 -1.21 -13.06
CA THR A 710 -11.67 -0.12 -12.60
C THR A 710 -10.20 -0.50 -12.70
N SER A 711 -9.37 0.40 -13.22
CA SER A 711 -7.93 0.32 -12.98
C SER A 711 -7.64 0.56 -11.48
N TYR A 712 -6.69 -0.17 -10.91
CA TYR A 712 -6.01 0.19 -9.66
C TYR A 712 -4.61 0.66 -10.03
N VAL A 713 -4.45 1.94 -10.36
CA VAL A 713 -3.12 2.47 -10.67
C VAL A 713 -2.39 2.71 -9.35
N GLN A 714 -1.49 1.80 -9.01
CA GLN A 714 -0.79 1.73 -7.74
C GLN A 714 0.70 2.04 -7.90
N TYR A 715 1.18 2.98 -7.09
CA TYR A 715 2.59 3.40 -7.05
C TYR A 715 2.92 4.04 -5.69
N LYS A 716 4.20 4.14 -5.35
CA LYS A 716 4.64 4.88 -4.16
C LYS A 716 4.43 6.40 -4.38
N PRO A 717 3.94 7.17 -3.40
CA PRO A 717 3.66 8.59 -3.58
C PRO A 717 4.84 9.37 -4.18
N ASN A 718 4.65 9.89 -5.39
CA ASN A 718 5.69 10.60 -6.13
C ASN A 718 5.05 11.59 -7.13
N SER A 719 5.31 12.89 -6.91
CA SER A 719 4.75 13.98 -7.73
C SER A 719 5.20 14.00 -9.19
N THR A 720 6.27 13.27 -9.55
CA THR A 720 6.66 13.10 -10.96
C THR A 720 5.87 12.00 -11.67
N ILE A 721 5.32 11.05 -10.92
CA ILE A 721 4.51 9.92 -11.43
C ILE A 721 3.02 10.27 -11.42
N ASP A 722 2.56 11.09 -10.47
CA ASP A 722 1.15 11.53 -10.34
C ASP A 722 0.46 11.88 -11.68
N PRO A 723 0.98 12.78 -12.55
CA PRO A 723 0.32 13.11 -13.82
C PRO A 723 0.36 11.97 -14.85
N ILE A 724 1.37 11.09 -14.79
CA ILE A 724 1.49 9.94 -15.68
C ILE A 724 0.45 8.88 -15.30
N ALA A 725 0.36 8.56 -13.99
CA ALA A 725 -0.60 7.61 -13.45
C ALA A 725 -2.05 8.07 -13.63
N GLU A 726 -2.31 9.38 -13.51
CA GLU A 726 -3.64 9.95 -13.78
C GLU A 726 -4.02 9.88 -15.26
N GLN A 727 -3.10 10.22 -16.17
CA GLN A 727 -3.35 10.15 -17.61
C GLN A 727 -3.58 8.70 -18.06
N PHE A 728 -2.71 7.78 -17.64
CA PHE A 728 -2.80 6.34 -17.93
C PHE A 728 -4.17 5.76 -17.55
N GLY A 729 -4.62 6.00 -16.31
CA GLY A 729 -5.92 5.50 -15.86
C GLY A 729 -7.12 6.11 -16.60
N LYS A 730 -7.04 7.38 -17.00
CA LYS A 730 -8.04 8.02 -17.87
C LYS A 730 -8.06 7.42 -19.26
N GLU A 731 -6.90 7.09 -19.84
CA GLU A 731 -6.77 6.47 -21.16
C GLU A 731 -7.36 5.06 -21.18
N LEU A 732 -7.05 4.22 -20.18
CA LEU A 732 -7.65 2.88 -20.05
C LEU A 732 -9.18 2.93 -19.97
N ARG A 733 -9.73 3.85 -19.15
CA ARG A 733 -11.19 4.06 -19.06
C ARG A 733 -11.77 4.63 -20.36
N GLY A 734 -11.04 5.51 -21.03
CA GLY A 734 -11.41 6.12 -22.31
C GLY A 734 -11.57 5.09 -23.42
N PHE A 735 -10.62 4.16 -23.55
CA PHE A 735 -10.69 3.09 -24.57
C PHE A 735 -11.94 2.22 -24.43
N LEU A 736 -12.37 1.94 -23.19
CA LEU A 736 -13.60 1.21 -22.91
C LEU A 736 -14.85 2.06 -23.14
N LEU A 737 -14.82 3.35 -22.77
CA LEU A 737 -15.94 4.27 -22.99
C LEU A 737 -16.22 4.48 -24.48
N ASP A 738 -15.20 4.81 -25.28
CA ASP A 738 -15.32 5.05 -26.74
C ASP A 738 -15.94 3.87 -27.50
N ALA A 739 -15.87 2.67 -26.93
CA ALA A 739 -16.28 1.41 -27.52
C ALA A 739 -17.45 0.71 -26.81
N SER A 740 -18.06 1.38 -25.81
CA SER A 740 -19.20 0.86 -25.05
C SER A 740 -20.53 0.96 -25.84
N ASP A 741 -21.61 0.48 -25.23
CA ASP A 741 -22.98 0.66 -25.73
C ASP A 741 -23.48 2.12 -25.64
N ASP A 742 -22.87 2.95 -24.80
CA ASP A 742 -23.16 4.40 -24.71
C ASP A 742 -21.88 5.25 -24.54
N PRO A 743 -21.13 5.50 -25.63
CA PRO A 743 -19.84 6.20 -25.58
C PRO A 743 -19.94 7.69 -25.22
N LYS A 744 -21.15 8.24 -25.06
CA LYS A 744 -21.37 9.64 -24.67
C LYS A 744 -21.59 9.82 -23.18
N HIS A 745 -21.93 8.74 -22.47
CA HIS A 745 -22.41 8.79 -21.11
C HIS A 745 -21.61 7.81 -20.24
N LEU A 746 -20.48 8.28 -19.73
CA LEU A 746 -19.71 7.52 -18.74
C LEU A 746 -20.63 7.08 -17.58
N ARG A 747 -20.48 5.85 -17.10
CA ARG A 747 -21.21 5.28 -15.97
C ARG A 747 -20.19 4.92 -14.90
N ALA A 748 -20.16 5.65 -13.79
CA ALA A 748 -19.12 5.53 -12.77
C ALA A 748 -19.72 5.16 -11.41
N TYR A 749 -19.20 4.11 -10.78
CA TYR A 749 -19.62 3.73 -9.43
C TYR A 749 -19.04 4.70 -8.39
N VAL A 750 -19.91 5.37 -7.63
CA VAL A 750 -19.55 6.45 -6.69
C VAL A 750 -18.44 6.08 -5.68
N ASN A 751 -18.36 4.83 -5.24
CA ASN A 751 -17.34 4.41 -4.28
C ASN A 751 -15.95 4.23 -4.91
N TYR A 752 -15.87 4.13 -6.24
CA TYR A 752 -14.63 4.02 -7.00
C TYR A 752 -14.28 5.32 -7.73
N ALA A 753 -15.19 6.31 -7.77
CA ALA A 753 -14.99 7.57 -8.48
C ALA A 753 -13.74 8.32 -7.98
N ASN A 754 -12.91 8.77 -8.92
CA ASN A 754 -11.69 9.52 -8.61
C ASN A 754 -11.94 11.03 -8.43
N GLY A 755 -13.01 11.56 -9.03
CA GLY A 755 -13.44 12.96 -8.92
C GLY A 755 -13.41 13.74 -10.23
N ASP A 756 -12.82 13.18 -11.28
CA ASP A 756 -12.83 13.74 -12.63
C ASP A 756 -14.09 13.35 -13.44
N GLU A 757 -14.93 12.47 -12.92
CA GLU A 757 -16.19 12.07 -13.52
C GLU A 757 -17.27 13.17 -13.38
N PRO A 758 -18.10 13.43 -14.42
CA PRO A 758 -19.23 14.34 -14.27
C PRO A 758 -20.28 13.76 -13.30
N LEU A 759 -21.03 14.63 -12.63
CA LEU A 759 -22.02 14.21 -11.62
C LEU A 759 -23.09 13.28 -12.19
N GLU A 760 -23.46 13.45 -13.46
CA GLU A 760 -24.37 12.60 -14.21
C GLU A 760 -23.79 11.19 -14.43
N ALA A 761 -22.47 11.04 -14.56
CA ALA A 761 -21.86 9.72 -14.64
C ALA A 761 -21.93 8.96 -13.32
N VAL A 762 -21.89 9.67 -12.18
CA VAL A 762 -21.91 9.07 -10.84
C VAL A 762 -23.34 8.84 -10.33
N TYR A 763 -24.22 9.83 -10.50
CA TYR A 763 -25.59 9.84 -9.96
C TYR A 763 -26.67 9.61 -11.04
N GLY A 764 -26.25 9.25 -12.25
CA GLY A 764 -27.11 8.88 -13.37
C GLY A 764 -27.52 10.05 -14.26
N TRP A 765 -27.58 9.78 -15.56
CA TRP A 765 -27.93 10.73 -16.62
C TRP A 765 -29.43 11.12 -16.64
N ASP A 766 -30.25 10.40 -15.88
CA ASP A 766 -31.61 10.79 -15.56
C ASP A 766 -31.65 12.13 -14.79
N LYS A 767 -32.01 13.22 -15.48
CA LYS A 767 -32.09 14.57 -14.90
C LYS A 767 -32.90 14.62 -13.59
N TRP A 768 -33.94 13.81 -13.46
CA TRP A 768 -34.78 13.77 -12.26
C TRP A 768 -34.03 13.26 -11.02
N ARG A 769 -33.08 12.31 -11.17
CA ARG A 769 -32.38 11.67 -10.03
C ARG A 769 -31.45 12.66 -9.36
N LEU A 770 -30.60 13.34 -10.14
CA LEU A 770 -29.70 14.38 -9.64
C LEU A 770 -30.47 15.63 -9.14
N GLN A 771 -31.61 15.98 -9.74
CA GLN A 771 -32.48 17.04 -9.24
C GLN A 771 -33.09 16.69 -7.87
N LYS A 772 -33.61 15.47 -7.69
CA LYS A 772 -34.13 14.99 -6.40
C LYS A 772 -33.04 15.01 -5.33
N LEU A 773 -31.83 14.53 -5.65
CA LEU A 773 -30.68 14.59 -4.74
C LEU A 773 -30.35 16.02 -4.31
N LYS A 774 -30.27 16.97 -5.25
CA LYS A 774 -30.01 18.40 -4.96
C LYS A 774 -31.10 19.02 -4.07
N GLN A 775 -32.38 18.68 -4.29
CA GLN A 775 -33.50 19.11 -3.43
C GLN A 775 -33.38 18.56 -2.01
N LEU A 776 -33.13 17.25 -1.87
CA LEU A 776 -32.96 16.60 -0.56
C LEU A 776 -31.73 17.12 0.19
N LYS A 777 -30.64 17.42 -0.52
CA LYS A 777 -29.43 18.02 0.07
C LYS A 777 -29.75 19.39 0.68
N LYS A 778 -30.53 20.23 -0.01
CA LYS A 778 -31.02 21.50 0.53
C LYS A 778 -31.93 21.33 1.76
N GLN A 779 -32.68 20.24 1.87
CA GLN A 779 -33.54 19.95 3.01
C GLN A 779 -32.75 19.44 4.23
N TRP A 780 -31.87 18.44 4.03
CA TRP A 780 -31.24 17.68 5.11
C TRP A 780 -29.84 18.20 5.50
N ASP A 781 -29.16 18.91 4.62
CA ASP A 781 -27.89 19.58 4.89
C ASP A 781 -27.84 20.97 4.20
N PRO A 782 -28.71 21.92 4.58
CA PRO A 782 -28.83 23.25 3.96
C PRO A 782 -27.56 24.10 4.01
N LYS A 783 -26.60 23.74 4.87
CA LYS A 783 -25.30 24.42 5.02
C LYS A 783 -24.14 23.70 4.31
N ASN A 784 -24.45 22.64 3.54
CA ASN A 784 -23.51 21.82 2.77
C ASN A 784 -22.26 21.43 3.58
N LYS A 785 -22.47 20.83 4.76
CA LYS A 785 -21.40 20.37 5.66
C LYS A 785 -20.86 19.00 5.26
N MET A 786 -21.72 18.11 4.76
CA MET A 786 -21.36 16.76 4.29
C MET A 786 -20.94 16.81 2.81
N LYS A 787 -19.78 17.41 2.50
CA LYS A 787 -19.42 17.81 1.12
C LYS A 787 -18.05 17.32 0.61
N TYR A 788 -17.47 16.31 1.25
CA TYR A 788 -16.10 15.86 0.98
C TYR A 788 -16.02 14.50 0.28
N TYR A 789 -17.14 14.00 -0.25
CA TYR A 789 -17.19 12.74 -0.99
C TYR A 789 -18.16 12.86 -2.17
N VAL A 790 -17.61 13.12 -3.35
CA VAL A 790 -18.32 13.37 -4.62
C VAL A 790 -19.53 14.32 -4.42
N PRO A 791 -19.30 15.57 -3.98
CA PRO A 791 -20.37 16.51 -3.69
C PRO A 791 -21.10 16.95 -4.96
N PHE A 792 -22.42 17.08 -4.90
CA PHE A 792 -23.27 17.49 -6.03
C PHE A 792 -23.99 18.84 -5.81
N VAL A 793 -23.57 19.62 -4.80
CA VAL A 793 -24.02 21.00 -4.46
C VAL A 793 -22.82 21.82 -4.01
#